data_AF-A0A2P4UQ51-F1
#
_entry.id   AF-A0A2P4UQ51-F1
#
_cell.length_a   1.000
_cell.length_b   1.000
_cell.length_c   1.000
_cell.angle_alpha   90.00
_cell.angle_beta   90.00
_cell.angle_gamma   90.00
#
_symmetry.space_group_name_H-M   'P 1'
#
loop_
_entity.id
_entity.type
_entity.pdbx_description
1 polymer ?
#
loop_
_entity_poly.entity_id
_entity_poly.type
_entity_poly.pdbx_seq_one_letter_code
_entity_poly.pdbx_strand_id
1 'polypeptide(L)'
;MTRDDAASAAVQWALVGKEPHGWGYEVLECSDGLFQREDFAEMNQRYSPGTPEELPQVTVARAASGENAHLTLAIEEESTTQDAGGRDVVVTRLYAVPYARLAARAVSYEALYRACAPLALPVPGRAAPVIGLPPLDVSPFVGRIDATVVQTAALLLTGAPVQVVGAGGLPLDERLRFLDTVAAMLPYGIRTKFSASTWTSSTAQHQIRLSFTRHPRDNAHTVEWGRPGTIPRQAELARAYWELISEYHQAELLELMAAETGERGFRPPDLRELLAVLRRGKGRLQLPAAVPPPGASSTALLLECADALDGTGDLEDATARLAQATSGVPGDTDPHHWEIISSRRMLAPRPAIPAKRLRPLYRLLVPLACGRHIRIGQVKNIETAAGGLHQPLLDALYELRAQAEAEAQLYLGRRIGGGVLRNVLNGLGDAVLVEVALRTEDWPTADTVHGALVRRGSSGQGAELAGALRRGAFLAPVFARFLDASPQDQRTRLAELLRAAYGKGPLGRSEAEEALGGRPDLVTPALLGAVLALYEGPDARDVLVDGYLTPLLANAGLGKDTGSRILARIAPPPEPVPAPQQQPTPPPRLIMEVGAGPQEPPPPRPRGGIVSRARRILPGGGSRPDEGGAPQNGPPDPPPPPPRFGFTEAVLALFFLIVLMLILLALLRVTSP
;
A
#
# COMPACT_ATOMS: atom_id res chain seq x y z
N MET A 1 -0.07 2.69 -8.09
CA MET A 1 -0.14 2.53 -9.56
C MET A 1 -0.80 1.19 -9.83
N THR A 2 -1.94 1.17 -10.52
CA THR A 2 -2.60 -0.10 -10.86
C THR A 2 -1.82 -0.81 -11.98
N ARG A 3 -2.00 -2.12 -12.16
CA ARG A 3 -1.26 -2.91 -13.17
C ARG A 3 -1.59 -2.47 -14.61
N ASP A 4 -2.78 -1.89 -14.80
CA ASP A 4 -3.26 -1.35 -16.07
C ASP A 4 -2.64 0.01 -16.40
N ASP A 5 -2.41 0.88 -15.39
CA ASP A 5 -1.69 2.14 -15.59
C ASP A 5 -0.26 1.90 -16.13
N ALA A 6 0.37 0.78 -15.78
CA ALA A 6 1.73 0.44 -16.19
C ALA A 6 1.84 -0.08 -17.64
N ALA A 7 0.72 -0.36 -18.31
CA ALA A 7 0.71 -0.94 -19.66
C ALA A 7 1.18 0.03 -20.76
N SER A 8 1.37 1.31 -20.43
CA SER A 8 1.88 2.32 -21.35
C SER A 8 2.77 3.34 -20.65
N ALA A 9 3.56 4.08 -21.43
CA ALA A 9 4.38 5.18 -20.94
C ALA A 9 4.46 6.31 -21.97
N ALA A 10 4.35 7.56 -21.50
CA ALA A 10 4.75 8.71 -22.28
C ALA A 10 6.29 8.72 -22.40
N VAL A 11 6.77 8.91 -23.62
CA VAL A 11 8.18 8.86 -23.99
C VAL A 11 8.64 10.26 -24.34
N GLN A 12 9.70 10.72 -23.68
CA GLN A 12 10.37 11.94 -24.09
C GLN A 12 11.38 11.60 -25.17
N TRP A 13 11.62 12.52 -26.10
CA TRP A 13 12.44 12.23 -27.26
C TRP A 13 13.30 13.42 -27.67
N ALA A 14 14.39 13.11 -28.36
CA ALA A 14 15.23 14.06 -29.07
C ALA A 14 15.70 13.44 -30.39
N LEU A 15 15.80 14.28 -31.42
CA LEU A 15 16.46 13.98 -32.68
C LEU A 15 17.82 14.67 -32.67
N VAL A 16 18.90 13.90 -32.69
CA VAL A 16 20.27 14.41 -32.79
C VAL A 16 20.77 14.18 -34.20
N GLY A 17 21.46 15.16 -34.76
CA GLY A 17 21.99 15.07 -36.11
C GLY A 17 22.83 16.30 -36.43
N LYS A 18 23.00 16.57 -37.72
CA LYS A 18 23.61 17.81 -38.20
C LYS A 18 22.57 18.62 -38.96
N GLU A 19 22.55 19.94 -38.73
CA GLU A 19 21.85 20.84 -39.63
C GLU A 19 22.50 20.80 -41.02
N PRO A 20 21.74 21.08 -42.10
CA PRO A 20 22.33 21.34 -43.41
C PRO A 20 23.39 22.45 -43.28
N HIS A 21 24.65 22.12 -43.56
CA HIS A 21 25.83 22.98 -43.42
C HIS A 21 26.39 23.18 -41.99
N GLY A 22 25.86 22.49 -40.99
CA GLY A 22 26.39 22.48 -39.63
C GLY A 22 27.72 21.72 -39.50
N TRP A 23 28.61 22.20 -38.63
CA TRP A 23 29.94 21.61 -38.41
C TRP A 23 29.93 20.44 -37.41
N GLY A 24 28.97 20.41 -36.48
CA GLY A 24 28.90 19.45 -35.38
C GLY A 24 27.54 18.77 -35.26
N TYR A 25 27.51 17.66 -34.52
CA TYR A 25 26.28 16.98 -34.14
C TYR A 25 25.65 17.71 -32.95
N GLU A 26 24.36 18.02 -33.05
CA GLU A 26 23.59 18.68 -32.01
C GLU A 26 22.16 18.11 -31.94
N VAL A 27 21.46 18.41 -30.85
CA VAL A 27 20.03 18.11 -30.74
C VAL A 27 19.28 19.04 -31.68
N LEU A 28 18.72 18.52 -32.76
CA LEU A 28 17.96 19.31 -33.75
C LEU A 28 16.58 19.68 -33.19
N GLU A 29 15.88 18.69 -32.64
CA GLU A 29 14.55 18.84 -32.03
C GLU A 29 14.38 17.93 -30.82
N CYS A 30 13.50 18.29 -29.90
CA CYS A 30 13.14 17.47 -28.74
C CYS A 30 11.70 17.75 -28.26
N SER A 31 11.15 16.81 -27.50
CA SER A 31 9.87 16.98 -26.79
C SER A 31 9.96 18.07 -25.72
N ASP A 32 8.83 18.73 -25.42
CA ASP A 32 8.72 19.78 -24.39
C ASP A 32 8.42 19.17 -23.00
N GLY A 33 9.32 18.30 -22.53
CA GLY A 33 9.12 17.44 -21.36
C GLY A 33 9.95 17.83 -20.12
N LEU A 34 10.21 16.83 -19.28
CA LEU A 34 11.12 16.93 -18.14
C LEU A 34 12.55 17.24 -18.58
N PHE A 35 13.01 16.63 -19.67
CA PHE A 35 14.36 16.79 -20.21
C PHE A 35 14.38 17.88 -21.27
N GLN A 36 15.33 18.79 -21.11
CA GLN A 36 15.59 19.89 -22.03
C GLN A 36 16.65 19.49 -23.07
N ARG A 37 16.88 20.38 -24.03
CA ARG A 37 17.85 20.17 -25.12
C ARG A 37 19.24 19.82 -24.59
N GLU A 38 19.68 20.51 -23.54
CA GLU A 38 20.99 20.33 -22.91
C GLU A 38 21.10 18.96 -22.23
N ASP A 39 20.02 18.51 -21.58
CA ASP A 39 19.97 17.18 -20.94
C ASP A 39 20.14 16.07 -21.99
N PHE A 40 19.44 16.19 -23.12
CA PHE A 40 19.56 15.23 -24.22
C PHE A 40 20.96 15.24 -24.87
N ALA A 41 21.57 16.42 -25.00
CA ALA A 41 22.93 16.53 -25.50
C ALA A 41 23.93 15.83 -24.55
N GLU A 42 23.80 16.02 -23.23
CA GLU A 42 24.63 15.34 -22.23
C GLU A 42 24.43 13.81 -22.28
N MET A 43 23.19 13.34 -22.36
CA MET A 43 22.87 11.91 -22.45
C MET A 43 23.51 11.26 -23.67
N ASN A 44 23.39 11.90 -24.84
CA ASN A 44 23.97 11.41 -26.07
C ASN A 44 25.51 11.40 -26.01
N GLN A 45 26.13 12.48 -25.52
CA GLN A 45 27.58 12.58 -25.40
C GLN A 45 28.15 11.50 -24.47
N ARG A 46 27.52 11.28 -23.31
CA ARG A 46 28.02 10.37 -22.28
C ARG A 46 28.08 8.90 -22.72
N TYR A 47 27.11 8.49 -23.53
CA TYR A 47 26.96 7.11 -24.00
C TYR A 47 27.14 6.99 -25.52
N SER A 48 27.83 7.95 -26.14
CA SER A 48 28.13 7.88 -27.56
C SER A 48 28.97 6.65 -27.87
N PRO A 49 28.55 5.78 -28.80
CA PRO A 49 29.29 4.58 -29.19
C PRO A 49 30.51 4.89 -30.08
N GLY A 50 30.72 6.16 -30.44
CA GLY A 50 31.75 6.60 -31.37
C GLY A 50 31.25 6.73 -32.79
N THR A 51 32.17 6.84 -33.75
CA THR A 51 31.83 6.81 -35.17
C THR A 51 31.14 5.47 -35.49
N PRO A 52 29.91 5.48 -36.02
CA PRO A 52 29.22 4.25 -36.37
C PRO A 52 29.97 3.50 -37.46
N GLU A 53 30.16 2.20 -37.23
CA GLU A 53 30.77 1.28 -38.22
C GLU A 53 29.73 0.27 -38.72
N GLU A 54 28.59 0.14 -38.04
CA GLU A 54 27.51 -0.81 -38.31
C GLU A 54 26.16 -0.10 -38.07
N LEU A 55 25.45 0.29 -39.12
CA LEU A 55 24.13 0.93 -39.02
C LEU A 55 23.02 -0.01 -39.51
N PRO A 56 21.81 0.03 -38.91
CA PRO A 56 21.48 0.76 -37.69
C PRO A 56 22.12 0.13 -36.44
N GLN A 57 22.40 0.96 -35.42
CA GLN A 57 22.85 0.51 -34.10
C GLN A 57 22.02 1.12 -32.98
N VAL A 58 21.93 0.39 -31.87
CA VAL A 58 21.09 0.73 -30.73
C VAL A 58 21.94 0.77 -29.46
N THR A 59 21.80 1.85 -28.70
CA THR A 59 22.40 1.99 -27.37
C THR A 59 21.30 2.17 -26.32
N VAL A 60 21.34 1.37 -25.27
CA VAL A 60 20.52 1.53 -24.06
C VAL A 60 21.38 2.05 -22.92
N ALA A 61 20.90 3.05 -22.19
CA ALA A 61 21.61 3.62 -21.05
C ALA A 61 20.67 4.27 -20.04
N ARG A 62 21.23 4.98 -19.05
CA ARG A 62 20.48 5.71 -18.02
C ARG A 62 20.49 7.21 -18.34
N ALA A 63 19.33 7.85 -18.26
CA ALA A 63 19.20 9.31 -18.36
C ALA A 63 19.33 10.01 -16.99
N ALA A 64 18.61 9.53 -15.97
CA ALA A 64 18.46 10.25 -14.69
C ALA A 64 18.32 9.30 -13.49
N SER A 65 18.37 9.82 -12.25
CA SER A 65 18.35 9.01 -11.00
C SER A 65 17.22 9.29 -10.04
N GLY A 66 16.95 8.32 -9.15
CA GLY A 66 16.03 8.48 -8.04
C GLY A 66 14.59 8.54 -8.53
N GLU A 67 13.82 9.48 -8.01
CA GLU A 67 12.40 9.64 -8.38
C GLU A 67 12.20 9.97 -9.87
N ASN A 68 13.22 10.50 -10.53
CA ASN A 68 13.25 10.80 -11.96
C ASN A 68 14.02 9.76 -12.78
N ALA A 69 14.18 8.52 -12.30
CA ALA A 69 14.92 7.50 -13.04
C ALA A 69 14.30 7.22 -14.41
N HIS A 70 15.10 7.36 -15.47
CA HIS A 70 14.72 7.07 -16.86
C HIS A 70 15.78 6.20 -17.53
N LEU A 71 15.33 5.29 -18.39
CA LEU A 71 16.20 4.58 -19.32
C LEU A 71 16.13 5.25 -20.68
N THR A 72 17.29 5.38 -21.33
CA THR A 72 17.40 5.86 -22.70
C THR A 72 17.54 4.72 -23.68
N LEU A 73 16.94 4.87 -24.85
CA LEU A 73 17.16 4.07 -26.04
C LEU A 73 17.56 5.05 -27.16
N ALA A 74 18.80 4.99 -27.61
CA ALA A 74 19.29 5.71 -28.77
C ALA A 74 19.35 4.77 -29.97
N ILE A 75 18.77 5.17 -31.10
CA ILE A 75 18.82 4.45 -32.37
C ILE A 75 19.59 5.34 -33.34
N GLU A 76 20.77 4.90 -33.77
CA GLU A 76 21.56 5.55 -34.80
C GLU A 76 21.29 4.89 -36.15
N GLU A 77 20.97 5.71 -37.14
CA GLU A 77 20.61 5.29 -38.49
C GLU A 77 21.12 6.28 -39.54
N GLU A 78 21.22 5.82 -40.77
CA GLU A 78 21.57 6.69 -41.90
C GLU A 78 20.43 7.68 -42.17
N SER A 79 20.77 8.95 -42.34
CA SER A 79 19.85 9.97 -42.83
C SER A 79 19.85 9.99 -44.35
N THR A 80 18.75 10.46 -44.94
CA THR A 80 18.71 10.86 -46.35
C THR A 80 19.41 12.20 -46.62
N THR A 81 19.99 12.83 -45.59
CA THR A 81 20.61 14.15 -45.66
C THR A 81 22.14 14.02 -45.69
N GLN A 82 22.77 14.83 -46.52
CA GLN A 82 24.23 14.92 -46.61
C GLN A 82 24.75 16.18 -45.92
N ASP A 83 25.94 16.09 -45.31
CA ASP A 83 26.63 17.25 -44.77
C ASP A 83 27.22 18.15 -45.88
N ALA A 84 27.78 19.30 -45.52
CA ALA A 84 28.39 20.22 -46.50
C ALA A 84 29.55 19.60 -47.31
N GLY A 85 30.10 18.48 -46.85
CA GLY A 85 31.13 17.70 -47.56
C GLY A 85 30.57 16.57 -48.41
N GLY A 86 29.25 16.45 -48.55
CA GLY A 86 28.58 15.39 -49.32
C GLY A 86 28.60 14.02 -48.63
N ARG A 87 28.91 13.96 -47.33
CA ARG A 87 28.88 12.70 -46.56
C ARG A 87 27.52 12.48 -45.94
N ASP A 88 27.06 11.24 -45.92
CA ASP A 88 25.80 10.89 -45.30
C ASP A 88 25.84 11.21 -43.80
N VAL A 89 24.81 11.91 -43.33
CA VAL A 89 24.66 12.28 -41.92
C VAL A 89 24.06 11.09 -41.19
N VAL A 90 24.63 10.71 -40.06
CA VAL A 90 23.96 9.78 -39.14
C VAL A 90 22.94 10.59 -38.35
N VAL A 91 21.77 10.03 -38.06
CA VAL A 91 20.83 10.64 -37.12
C VAL A 91 20.64 9.72 -35.95
N THR A 92 20.53 10.29 -34.75
CA THR A 92 20.24 9.55 -33.52
C THR A 92 18.85 9.91 -33.05
N ARG A 93 17.93 8.95 -33.08
CA ARG A 93 16.63 9.05 -32.40
C ARG A 93 16.80 8.59 -30.96
N LEU A 94 16.74 9.52 -30.02
CA LEU A 94 16.94 9.25 -28.60
C LEU A 94 15.61 9.32 -27.87
N TYR A 95 15.24 8.25 -27.19
CA TYR A 95 14.02 8.11 -26.40
C TYR A 95 14.36 7.95 -24.93
N ALA A 96 13.67 8.66 -24.04
CA ALA A 96 13.79 8.53 -22.59
C ALA A 96 12.46 8.07 -21.99
N VAL A 97 12.48 6.92 -21.33
CA VAL A 97 11.28 6.25 -20.78
C VAL A 97 11.39 6.12 -19.26
N PRO A 98 10.33 6.46 -18.49
CA PRO A 98 10.35 6.36 -17.03
C PRO A 98 10.65 4.92 -16.56
N TYR A 99 11.70 4.76 -15.75
CA TYR A 99 12.13 3.46 -15.25
C TYR A 99 11.03 2.75 -14.46
N ALA A 100 10.27 3.48 -13.65
CA ALA A 100 9.18 2.91 -12.86
C ALA A 100 8.11 2.19 -13.73
N ARG A 101 7.85 2.68 -14.94
CA ARG A 101 6.91 2.05 -15.88
C ARG A 101 7.49 0.78 -16.48
N LEU A 102 8.76 0.81 -16.88
CA LEU A 102 9.48 -0.36 -17.39
C LEU A 102 9.61 -1.45 -16.33
N ALA A 103 9.99 -1.07 -15.11
CA ALA A 103 10.17 -1.96 -13.97
C ALA A 103 8.87 -2.64 -13.53
N ALA A 104 7.74 -1.94 -13.55
CA ALA A 104 6.45 -2.51 -13.17
C ALA A 104 6.02 -3.72 -14.04
N ARG A 105 6.60 -3.86 -15.24
CA ARG A 105 6.29 -4.94 -16.19
C ARG A 105 7.52 -5.74 -16.64
N ALA A 106 8.67 -5.45 -16.05
CA ALA A 106 9.96 -5.99 -16.42
C ALA A 106 10.25 -5.94 -17.93
N VAL A 107 9.91 -4.83 -18.59
CA VAL A 107 10.02 -4.67 -20.05
C VAL A 107 11.45 -4.94 -20.55
N SER A 108 11.57 -5.74 -21.59
CA SER A 108 12.86 -6.11 -22.20
C SER A 108 13.37 -5.03 -23.16
N TYR A 109 14.67 -5.03 -23.50
CA TYR A 109 15.23 -4.09 -24.47
C TYR A 109 14.71 -4.35 -25.89
N GLU A 110 14.52 -5.61 -26.27
CA GLU A 110 13.90 -5.96 -27.55
C GLU A 110 12.45 -5.41 -27.63
N ALA A 111 11.68 -5.54 -26.55
CA ALA A 111 10.33 -4.99 -26.48
C ALA A 111 10.32 -3.45 -26.54
N LEU A 112 11.23 -2.80 -25.80
CA LEU A 112 11.38 -1.34 -25.81
C LEU A 112 11.78 -0.82 -27.20
N TYR A 113 12.74 -1.47 -27.86
CA TYR A 113 13.14 -1.15 -29.22
C TYR A 113 11.98 -1.28 -30.19
N ARG A 114 11.23 -2.39 -30.16
CA ARG A 114 10.06 -2.59 -31.04
C ARG A 114 8.96 -1.55 -30.81
N ALA A 115 8.83 -1.02 -29.60
CA ALA A 115 7.87 0.02 -29.28
C ALA A 115 8.31 1.41 -29.78
N CYS A 116 9.60 1.73 -29.73
CA CYS A 116 10.13 3.04 -30.11
C CYS A 116 10.56 3.14 -31.58
N ALA A 117 11.12 2.08 -32.18
CA ALA A 117 11.66 2.10 -33.53
C ALA A 117 10.65 2.54 -34.62
N PRO A 118 9.34 2.20 -34.53
CA PRO A 118 8.34 2.68 -35.50
C PRO A 118 8.00 4.17 -35.38
N LEU A 119 8.38 4.85 -34.30
CA LEU A 119 8.10 6.27 -34.12
C LEU A 119 8.98 7.11 -35.06
N ALA A 120 8.36 7.85 -35.97
CA ALA A 120 9.06 8.83 -36.78
C ALA A 120 9.35 10.08 -35.92
N LEU A 121 10.61 10.52 -35.90
CA LEU A 121 11.02 11.79 -35.28
C LEU A 121 11.45 12.79 -36.37
N PRO A 122 11.13 14.09 -36.24
CA PRO A 122 10.36 14.68 -35.15
C PRO A 122 8.87 14.31 -35.22
N VAL A 123 8.22 14.18 -34.06
CA VAL A 123 6.77 13.98 -34.01
C VAL A 123 6.08 15.30 -34.36
N PRO A 124 4.96 15.31 -35.10
CA PRO A 124 4.16 16.52 -35.30
C PRO A 124 3.69 17.10 -33.96
N GLY A 125 4.19 18.30 -33.62
CA GLY A 125 4.02 18.91 -32.30
C GLY A 125 5.04 18.40 -31.28
N ARG A 126 5.34 19.20 -30.26
CA ARG A 126 6.38 18.87 -29.25
C ARG A 126 5.93 17.91 -28.14
N ALA A 127 4.80 17.22 -28.33
CA ALA A 127 4.24 16.33 -27.31
C ALA A 127 5.02 15.00 -27.20
N ALA A 128 5.00 14.41 -26.01
CA ALA A 128 5.57 13.09 -25.74
C ALA A 128 4.63 11.98 -26.26
N PRO A 129 5.03 11.17 -27.27
CA PRO A 129 4.24 10.04 -27.71
C PRO A 129 4.08 8.99 -26.60
N VAL A 130 2.97 8.25 -26.62
CA VAL A 130 2.72 7.16 -25.67
C VAL A 130 2.99 5.83 -26.35
N ILE A 131 3.82 4.99 -25.73
CA ILE A 131 4.13 3.64 -26.22
C ILE A 131 3.47 2.58 -25.33
N GLY A 132 3.14 1.43 -25.93
CA GLY A 132 2.71 0.24 -25.20
C GLY A 132 3.89 -0.52 -24.58
N LEU A 133 3.74 -0.98 -23.35
CA LEU A 133 4.76 -1.70 -22.59
C LEU A 133 4.27 -3.14 -22.31
N PRO A 134 4.65 -4.14 -23.12
CA PRO A 134 4.25 -5.52 -22.87
C PRO A 134 4.92 -6.05 -21.59
N PRO A 135 4.26 -6.99 -20.87
CA PRO A 135 4.92 -7.68 -19.77
C PRO A 135 6.05 -8.58 -20.31
N LEU A 136 7.05 -8.87 -19.47
CA LEU A 136 8.10 -9.81 -19.82
C LEU A 136 7.52 -11.19 -20.14
N ASP A 137 7.84 -11.70 -21.32
CA ASP A 137 7.71 -13.11 -21.68
C ASP A 137 9.09 -13.77 -21.56
N VAL A 138 9.23 -14.73 -20.65
CA VAL A 138 10.51 -15.43 -20.39
C VAL A 138 10.81 -16.53 -21.41
N SER A 139 9.79 -16.99 -22.15
CA SER A 139 9.91 -18.13 -23.06
C SER A 139 10.98 -17.94 -24.15
N PRO A 140 11.10 -16.77 -24.81
CA PRO A 140 12.12 -16.52 -25.81
C PRO A 140 13.54 -16.52 -25.25
N PHE A 141 13.72 -16.28 -23.95
CA PHE A 141 15.03 -16.20 -23.31
C PHE A 141 15.59 -17.59 -22.98
N VAL A 142 14.75 -18.53 -22.52
CA VAL A 142 15.17 -19.89 -22.14
C VAL A 142 15.94 -20.57 -23.28
N GLY A 143 15.43 -20.52 -24.51
CA GLY A 143 16.11 -21.10 -25.67
C GLY A 143 17.39 -20.38 -26.13
N ARG A 144 17.70 -19.20 -25.56
CA ARG A 144 18.87 -18.36 -25.91
C ARG A 144 19.95 -18.36 -24.84
N ILE A 145 19.68 -18.89 -23.65
CA ILE A 145 20.65 -18.91 -22.55
C ILE A 145 21.63 -20.06 -22.80
N ASP A 146 22.85 -19.69 -23.16
CA ASP A 146 24.00 -20.59 -23.28
C ASP A 146 25.12 -20.17 -22.31
N ALA A 147 26.23 -20.91 -22.33
CA ALA A 147 27.40 -20.61 -21.50
C ALA A 147 28.01 -19.23 -21.79
N THR A 148 27.90 -18.72 -23.02
CA THR A 148 28.40 -17.40 -23.42
C THR A 148 27.61 -16.29 -22.74
N VAL A 149 26.28 -16.36 -22.77
CA VAL A 149 25.38 -15.42 -22.09
C VAL A 149 25.63 -15.41 -20.59
N VAL A 150 25.65 -16.61 -19.98
CA VAL A 150 25.84 -16.79 -18.54
C VAL A 150 27.17 -16.17 -18.07
N GLN A 151 28.26 -16.45 -18.77
CA GLN A 151 29.58 -15.94 -18.38
C GLN A 151 29.74 -14.45 -18.69
N THR A 152 29.11 -13.95 -19.76
CA THR A 152 29.06 -12.49 -20.03
C THR A 152 28.35 -11.76 -18.90
N ALA A 153 27.22 -12.27 -18.41
CA ALA A 153 26.52 -11.72 -17.26
C ALA A 153 27.40 -11.73 -16.00
N ALA A 154 28.11 -12.82 -15.74
CA ALA A 154 29.04 -12.91 -14.62
C ALA A 154 30.22 -11.94 -14.73
N LEU A 155 30.80 -11.77 -15.93
CA LEU A 155 31.90 -10.83 -16.19
C LEU A 155 31.47 -9.38 -15.94
N LEU A 156 30.23 -9.00 -16.23
CA LEU A 156 29.72 -7.67 -15.90
C LEU A 156 29.75 -7.38 -14.39
N LEU A 157 29.66 -8.41 -13.55
CA LEU A 157 29.73 -8.29 -12.10
C LEU A 157 31.16 -8.11 -11.56
N THR A 158 32.19 -8.14 -12.40
CA THR A 158 33.54 -7.70 -12.00
C THR A 158 33.61 -6.17 -11.84
N GLY A 159 32.62 -5.45 -12.38
CA GLY A 159 32.55 -4.00 -12.42
C GLY A 159 33.23 -3.38 -13.65
N ALA A 160 34.03 -4.16 -14.39
CA ALA A 160 34.66 -3.74 -15.64
C ALA A 160 33.71 -3.89 -16.84
N PRO A 161 33.91 -3.12 -17.93
CA PRO A 161 33.18 -3.32 -19.18
C PRO A 161 33.46 -4.70 -19.80
N VAL A 162 32.51 -5.19 -20.58
CA VAL A 162 32.59 -6.43 -21.36
C VAL A 162 32.37 -6.11 -22.83
N GLN A 163 33.27 -6.60 -23.68
CA GLN A 163 33.28 -6.40 -25.12
C GLN A 163 33.12 -7.73 -25.83
N VAL A 164 32.14 -7.79 -26.75
CA VAL A 164 31.89 -8.95 -27.59
C VAL A 164 32.56 -8.71 -28.95
N VAL A 165 33.47 -9.60 -29.33
CA VAL A 165 34.23 -9.53 -30.59
C VAL A 165 33.86 -10.70 -31.51
N GLY A 166 34.20 -10.59 -32.79
CA GLY A 166 33.95 -11.67 -33.78
C GLY A 166 32.48 -11.77 -34.24
N ALA A 167 31.69 -10.71 -34.05
CA ALA A 167 30.26 -10.66 -34.34
C ALA A 167 29.85 -9.61 -35.40
N GLY A 168 30.79 -9.16 -36.23
CA GLY A 168 30.52 -8.11 -37.24
C GLY A 168 29.45 -8.45 -38.27
N GLY A 169 29.28 -9.74 -38.60
CA GLY A 169 28.25 -10.17 -39.57
C GLY A 169 26.86 -10.37 -38.99
N LEU A 170 26.65 -10.18 -37.68
CA LEU A 170 25.34 -10.42 -37.05
C LEU A 170 24.38 -9.27 -37.32
N PRO A 171 23.10 -9.53 -37.62
CA PRO A 171 22.11 -8.49 -37.78
C PRO A 171 21.82 -7.78 -36.44
N LEU A 172 21.30 -6.55 -36.52
CA LEU A 172 21.00 -5.72 -35.35
C LEU A 172 20.13 -6.45 -34.31
N ASP A 173 19.10 -7.17 -34.77
CA ASP A 173 18.15 -7.85 -33.88
C ASP A 173 18.83 -8.97 -33.08
N GLU A 174 19.76 -9.72 -33.68
CA GLU A 174 20.52 -10.74 -32.99
C GLU A 174 21.47 -10.14 -31.95
N ARG A 175 22.17 -9.05 -32.29
CA ARG A 175 23.00 -8.31 -31.34
C ARG A 175 22.16 -7.78 -30.17
N LEU A 176 21.01 -7.16 -30.45
CA LEU A 176 20.10 -6.66 -29.42
C LEU A 176 19.55 -7.77 -28.53
N ARG A 177 19.14 -8.90 -29.10
CA ARG A 177 18.67 -10.08 -28.35
C ARG A 177 19.73 -10.63 -27.42
N PHE A 178 21.00 -10.64 -27.84
CA PHE A 178 22.09 -11.03 -26.96
C PHE A 178 22.23 -10.08 -25.77
N LEU A 179 22.25 -8.76 -26.01
CA LEU A 179 22.31 -7.76 -24.93
C LEU A 179 21.13 -7.90 -23.96
N ASP A 180 19.92 -8.11 -24.48
CA ASP A 180 18.71 -8.27 -23.68
C ASP A 180 18.74 -9.57 -22.86
N THR A 181 19.23 -10.66 -23.44
CA THR A 181 19.36 -11.95 -22.73
C THR A 181 20.39 -11.86 -21.61
N VAL A 182 21.54 -11.25 -21.86
CA VAL A 182 22.56 -10.99 -20.82
C VAL A 182 21.98 -10.10 -19.71
N ALA A 183 21.24 -9.05 -20.07
CA ALA A 183 20.61 -8.17 -19.08
C ALA A 183 19.49 -8.86 -18.28
N ALA A 184 18.75 -9.80 -18.89
CA ALA A 184 17.71 -10.57 -18.22
C ALA A 184 18.26 -11.56 -17.18
N MET A 185 19.52 -11.98 -17.34
CA MET A 185 20.24 -12.77 -16.32
C MET A 185 20.60 -11.94 -15.08
N LEU A 186 20.52 -10.61 -15.16
CA LEU A 186 20.82 -9.71 -14.04
C LEU A 186 19.52 -9.16 -13.43
N PRO A 187 19.51 -8.78 -12.14
CA PRO A 187 18.35 -8.13 -11.54
C PRO A 187 17.84 -6.95 -12.37
N TYR A 188 16.52 -6.84 -12.56
CA TYR A 188 15.92 -5.76 -13.35
C TYR A 188 16.36 -4.35 -12.87
N GLY A 189 16.58 -4.22 -11.57
CA GLY A 189 17.18 -3.08 -10.87
C GLY A 189 18.49 -2.54 -11.45
N ILE A 190 19.34 -3.44 -11.96
CA ILE A 190 20.66 -3.11 -12.52
C ILE A 190 20.54 -2.26 -13.78
N ARG A 191 19.42 -2.34 -14.52
CA ARG A 191 19.21 -1.54 -15.73
C ARG A 191 19.39 -0.04 -15.47
N THR A 192 19.13 0.44 -14.26
CA THR A 192 19.36 1.84 -13.88
C THR A 192 20.84 2.26 -13.86
N LYS A 193 21.80 1.34 -13.76
CA LYS A 193 23.25 1.63 -13.75
C LYS A 193 24.00 0.92 -14.89
N PHE A 194 23.26 0.31 -15.80
CA PHE A 194 23.76 -0.48 -16.91
C PHE A 194 23.62 0.29 -18.23
N SER A 195 24.59 0.09 -19.11
CA SER A 195 24.61 0.66 -20.45
C SER A 195 25.09 -0.42 -21.40
N ALA A 196 24.40 -0.57 -22.53
CA ALA A 196 24.76 -1.54 -23.54
C ALA A 196 24.57 -0.98 -24.95
N SER A 197 25.43 -1.38 -25.89
CA SER A 197 25.32 -0.99 -27.29
C SER A 197 25.50 -2.16 -28.22
N THR A 198 24.68 -2.23 -29.27
CA THR A 198 24.78 -3.26 -30.31
C THR A 198 26.01 -3.09 -31.18
N TRP A 199 26.68 -1.94 -31.11
CA TRP A 199 28.00 -1.73 -31.69
C TRP A 199 28.70 -0.52 -31.05
N THR A 200 30.03 -0.54 -30.95
CA THR A 200 30.86 0.61 -30.60
C THR A 200 32.13 0.64 -31.43
N SER A 201 32.63 1.84 -31.74
CA SER A 201 33.95 1.97 -32.36
C SER A 201 35.03 1.65 -31.33
N SER A 202 36.02 0.84 -31.74
CA SER A 202 37.14 0.46 -30.87
C SER A 202 38.01 1.66 -30.46
N THR A 203 37.93 2.76 -31.21
CA THR A 203 38.71 3.98 -30.98
C THR A 203 38.03 4.99 -30.06
N ALA A 204 36.71 4.94 -29.91
CA ALA A 204 35.94 5.96 -29.21
C ALA A 204 35.95 5.75 -27.70
N GLN A 205 36.23 6.75 -26.86
CA GLN A 205 36.12 6.59 -25.40
C GLN A 205 34.65 6.67 -24.98
N HIS A 206 34.12 5.61 -24.36
CA HIS A 206 32.70 5.52 -23.97
C HIS A 206 32.50 4.87 -22.60
N GLN A 207 31.37 5.18 -21.95
CA GLN A 207 30.98 4.58 -20.66
C GLN A 207 30.04 3.37 -20.80
N ILE A 208 29.99 2.76 -21.98
CA ILE A 208 29.16 1.58 -22.26
C ILE A 208 29.75 0.35 -21.57
N ARG A 209 28.94 -0.38 -20.80
CA ARG A 209 29.37 -1.56 -20.02
C ARG A 209 29.35 -2.85 -20.80
N LEU A 210 28.40 -3.03 -21.72
CA LEU A 210 28.34 -4.19 -22.60
C LEU A 210 28.26 -3.73 -24.05
N SER A 211 29.20 -4.11 -24.89
CA SER A 211 29.21 -3.65 -26.29
C SER A 211 29.73 -4.70 -27.23
N PHE A 212 29.19 -4.76 -28.43
CA PHE A 212 29.88 -5.38 -29.56
C PHE A 212 30.91 -4.40 -30.12
N THR A 213 32.06 -4.90 -30.55
CA THR A 213 33.14 -4.09 -31.14
C THR A 213 33.95 -4.94 -32.12
N ARG A 214 34.58 -4.30 -33.10
CA ARG A 214 35.49 -4.96 -34.03
C ARG A 214 36.75 -5.46 -33.34
N HIS A 215 37.33 -4.63 -32.48
CA HIS A 215 38.57 -4.92 -31.75
C HIS A 215 38.38 -4.74 -30.24
N PRO A 216 39.02 -5.60 -29.42
CA PRO A 216 39.00 -5.46 -27.98
C PRO A 216 39.85 -4.27 -27.52
N ARG A 217 39.61 -3.82 -26.29
CA ARG A 217 40.32 -2.71 -25.64
C ARG A 217 40.95 -3.19 -24.34
N ASP A 218 42.08 -2.59 -23.96
CA ASP A 218 42.93 -3.06 -22.86
C ASP A 218 42.25 -3.02 -21.47
N ASN A 219 41.19 -2.22 -21.30
CA ASN A 219 40.50 -2.00 -20.02
C ASN A 219 39.11 -2.68 -19.93
N ALA A 220 38.86 -3.72 -20.74
CA ALA A 220 37.60 -4.45 -20.76
C ALA A 220 37.82 -5.97 -20.79
N HIS A 221 36.86 -6.72 -20.26
CA HIS A 221 36.80 -8.15 -20.53
C HIS A 221 36.40 -8.38 -21.98
N THR A 222 37.05 -9.34 -22.65
CA THR A 222 36.71 -9.71 -24.03
C THR A 222 36.03 -11.07 -24.04
N VAL A 223 34.90 -11.15 -24.75
CA VAL A 223 34.16 -12.38 -25.03
C VAL A 223 34.10 -12.53 -26.54
N GLU A 224 34.55 -13.67 -27.07
CA GLU A 224 34.42 -13.97 -28.49
C GLU A 224 33.00 -14.51 -28.75
N TRP A 225 32.36 -14.08 -29.83
CA TRP A 225 31.01 -14.52 -30.17
C TRP A 225 30.90 -16.05 -30.24
N GLY A 226 29.85 -16.60 -29.61
CA GLY A 226 29.63 -18.04 -29.51
C GLY A 226 30.63 -18.80 -28.64
N ARG A 227 31.57 -18.10 -27.97
CA ARG A 227 32.56 -18.71 -27.07
C ARG A 227 32.41 -18.20 -25.64
N PRO A 228 32.33 -19.10 -24.65
CA PRO A 228 32.22 -18.72 -23.25
C PRO A 228 33.45 -17.91 -22.79
N GLY A 229 33.22 -16.80 -22.08
CA GLY A 229 34.27 -15.92 -21.55
C GLY A 229 34.93 -16.43 -20.25
N THR A 230 36.23 -16.19 -20.09
CA THR A 230 36.93 -16.65 -18.87
C THR A 230 36.73 -15.68 -17.70
N ILE A 231 36.04 -16.12 -16.64
CA ILE A 231 35.90 -15.35 -15.39
C ILE A 231 37.24 -15.37 -14.63
N PRO A 232 37.85 -14.21 -14.32
CA PRO A 232 39.11 -14.16 -13.58
C PRO A 232 39.01 -14.84 -12.22
N ARG A 233 40.05 -15.58 -11.81
CA ARG A 233 40.05 -16.31 -10.53
C ARG A 233 39.89 -15.40 -9.32
N GLN A 234 40.43 -14.19 -9.40
CA GLN A 234 40.35 -13.15 -8.36
C GLN A 234 38.97 -12.48 -8.27
N ALA A 235 38.06 -12.71 -9.23
CA ALA A 235 36.72 -12.12 -9.23
C ALA A 235 35.74 -13.00 -8.42
N GLU A 236 35.96 -13.10 -7.11
CA GLU A 236 35.22 -13.99 -6.21
C GLU A 236 33.69 -13.84 -6.30
N LEU A 237 33.18 -12.61 -6.35
CA LEU A 237 31.73 -12.35 -6.41
C LEU A 237 31.11 -12.76 -7.74
N ALA A 238 31.82 -12.53 -8.86
CA ALA A 238 31.39 -12.93 -10.19
C ALA A 238 31.36 -14.46 -10.33
N ARG A 239 32.37 -15.14 -9.78
CA ARG A 239 32.43 -16.60 -9.72
C ARG A 239 31.33 -17.18 -8.85
N ALA A 240 31.14 -16.65 -7.64
CA ALA A 240 30.09 -17.08 -6.75
C ALA A 240 28.71 -16.93 -7.41
N TYR A 241 28.48 -15.82 -8.11
CA TYR A 241 27.27 -15.62 -8.90
C TYR A 241 27.13 -16.70 -9.99
N TRP A 242 28.16 -16.92 -10.81
CA TRP A 242 28.16 -17.94 -11.87
C TRP A 242 27.87 -19.35 -11.34
N GLU A 243 28.49 -19.73 -10.23
CA GLU A 243 28.28 -21.00 -9.54
C GLU A 243 26.84 -21.11 -9.03
N LEU A 244 26.32 -20.05 -8.39
CA LEU A 244 24.95 -20.02 -7.87
C LEU A 244 23.87 -20.11 -8.96
N ILE A 245 23.99 -19.35 -10.06
CA ILE A 245 22.96 -19.37 -11.11
C ILE A 245 22.92 -20.67 -11.89
N SER A 246 24.03 -21.44 -11.89
CA SER A 246 24.08 -22.77 -12.50
C SER A 246 23.23 -23.80 -11.75
N GLU A 247 22.83 -23.49 -10.52
CA GLU A 247 21.95 -24.34 -9.71
C GLU A 247 20.45 -24.06 -9.94
N TYR A 248 20.11 -23.05 -10.75
CA TYR A 248 18.73 -22.65 -11.03
C TYR A 248 18.22 -23.20 -12.36
N HIS A 249 16.90 -23.46 -12.43
CA HIS A 249 16.24 -23.57 -13.72
C HIS A 249 16.15 -22.19 -14.39
N GLN A 250 16.38 -22.13 -15.70
CA GLN A 250 16.52 -20.85 -16.43
C GLN A 250 15.28 -19.96 -16.31
N ALA A 251 14.07 -20.52 -16.43
CA ALA A 251 12.82 -19.75 -16.32
C ALA A 251 12.65 -19.13 -14.92
N GLU A 252 12.96 -19.89 -13.86
CA GLU A 252 12.84 -19.42 -12.48
C GLU A 252 13.85 -18.31 -12.17
N LEU A 253 15.08 -18.47 -12.67
CA LEU A 253 16.11 -17.43 -12.55
C LEU A 253 15.65 -16.14 -13.23
N LEU A 254 15.12 -16.23 -14.45
CA LEU A 254 14.63 -15.07 -15.19
C LEU A 254 13.47 -14.37 -14.47
N GLU A 255 12.52 -15.12 -13.92
CA GLU A 255 11.42 -14.56 -13.12
C GLU A 255 11.93 -13.89 -11.84
N LEU A 256 12.88 -14.53 -11.14
CA LEU A 256 13.51 -13.98 -9.94
C LEU A 256 14.25 -12.67 -10.26
N MET A 257 15.03 -12.65 -11.34
CA MET A 257 15.76 -11.46 -11.78
C MET A 257 14.81 -10.35 -12.22
N ALA A 258 13.71 -10.68 -12.91
CA ALA A 258 12.69 -9.74 -13.34
C ALA A 258 11.95 -9.08 -12.17
N ALA A 259 11.71 -9.82 -11.08
CA ALA A 259 11.03 -9.30 -9.90
C ALA A 259 11.88 -8.31 -9.09
N GLU A 260 13.21 -8.40 -9.17
CA GLU A 260 14.14 -7.55 -8.44
C GLU A 260 14.32 -6.19 -9.11
N THR A 261 13.38 -5.27 -8.88
CA THR A 261 13.26 -3.97 -9.56
C THR A 261 13.86 -2.77 -8.82
N GLY A 262 14.31 -2.93 -7.57
CA GLY A 262 14.95 -1.86 -6.82
C GLY A 262 16.28 -1.42 -7.47
N GLU A 263 16.61 -0.12 -7.47
CA GLU A 263 17.86 0.36 -8.07
C GLU A 263 19.08 -0.38 -7.51
N ARG A 264 19.90 -0.96 -8.40
CA ARG A 264 21.11 -1.71 -8.03
C ARG A 264 22.27 -1.31 -8.94
N GLY A 265 23.49 -1.31 -8.38
CA GLY A 265 24.72 -1.05 -9.10
C GLY A 265 25.59 -2.28 -9.29
N PHE A 266 26.83 -2.04 -9.74
CA PHE A 266 27.87 -3.07 -9.91
C PHE A 266 28.92 -3.03 -8.79
N ARG A 267 28.64 -2.35 -7.66
CA ARG A 267 29.60 -2.22 -6.56
C ARG A 267 29.54 -3.45 -5.64
N PRO A 268 30.62 -3.79 -4.90
CA PRO A 268 30.63 -4.96 -4.04
C PRO A 268 29.44 -5.09 -3.07
N PRO A 269 28.92 -4.01 -2.44
CA PRO A 269 27.71 -4.10 -1.61
C PRO A 269 26.47 -4.56 -2.40
N ASP A 270 26.25 -4.00 -3.59
CA ASP A 270 25.13 -4.35 -4.48
C ASP A 270 25.22 -5.83 -4.90
N LEU A 271 26.44 -6.30 -5.21
CA LEU A 271 26.70 -7.69 -5.58
C LEU A 271 26.48 -8.67 -4.43
N ARG A 272 26.90 -8.33 -3.21
CA ARG A 272 26.63 -9.17 -2.03
C ARG A 272 25.15 -9.30 -1.77
N GLU A 273 24.39 -8.23 -1.99
CA GLU A 273 22.93 -8.27 -1.87
C GLU A 273 22.30 -9.13 -2.96
N LEU A 274 22.76 -9.04 -4.21
CA LEU A 274 22.37 -9.95 -5.30
C LEU A 274 22.61 -11.42 -4.92
N LEU A 275 23.81 -11.75 -4.44
CA LEU A 275 24.11 -13.11 -3.96
C LEU A 275 23.21 -13.52 -2.79
N ALA A 276 22.82 -12.58 -1.92
CA ALA A 276 21.87 -12.85 -0.85
C ALA A 276 20.45 -13.08 -1.38
N VAL A 277 20.02 -12.34 -2.41
CA VAL A 277 18.74 -12.59 -3.12
C VAL A 277 18.75 -13.98 -3.73
N LEU A 278 19.80 -14.37 -4.47
CA LEU A 278 19.93 -15.71 -5.04
C LEU A 278 19.98 -16.80 -3.95
N ARG A 279 20.62 -16.57 -2.81
CA ARG A 279 20.59 -17.56 -1.72
C ARG A 279 19.21 -17.67 -1.06
N ARG A 280 18.48 -16.57 -0.91
CA ARG A 280 17.10 -16.55 -0.40
C ARG A 280 16.12 -17.16 -1.40
N GLY A 281 16.31 -16.89 -2.69
CA GLY A 281 15.55 -17.45 -3.81
C GLY A 281 15.63 -18.98 -3.79
N LYS A 282 16.83 -19.53 -3.57
CA LYS A 282 17.07 -20.98 -3.46
C LYS A 282 16.31 -21.61 -2.28
N GLY A 283 16.10 -20.86 -1.20
CA GLY A 283 15.27 -21.29 -0.07
C GLY A 283 13.76 -21.18 -0.31
N ARG A 284 13.34 -20.40 -1.31
CA ARG A 284 11.94 -20.27 -1.78
C ARG A 284 11.63 -21.14 -3.00
N LEU A 285 12.66 -21.60 -3.70
CA LEU A 285 12.62 -22.38 -4.95
C LEU A 285 13.41 -23.67 -4.71
N GLN A 286 12.78 -24.64 -4.04
CA GLN A 286 13.14 -26.04 -4.23
C GLN A 286 12.46 -26.49 -5.53
N LEU A 287 13.22 -27.16 -6.39
CA LEU A 287 12.87 -27.69 -7.72
C LEU A 287 11.42 -28.20 -7.84
N PRO A 288 10.82 -28.13 -9.05
CA PRO A 288 9.68 -28.97 -9.38
C PRO A 288 10.09 -30.45 -9.23
N ALA A 289 9.34 -31.19 -8.41
CA ALA A 289 9.26 -32.64 -8.57
C ALA A 289 8.78 -32.95 -10.00
N ALA A 290 9.14 -34.12 -10.51
CA ALA A 290 8.84 -34.55 -11.88
C ALA A 290 7.42 -34.16 -12.30
N VAL A 291 7.28 -33.63 -13.53
CA VAL A 291 6.00 -33.30 -14.17
C VAL A 291 4.99 -34.40 -13.82
N PRO A 292 3.88 -34.08 -13.13
CA PRO A 292 2.88 -35.08 -12.81
C PRO A 292 2.44 -35.74 -14.12
N PRO A 293 2.22 -37.08 -14.12
CA PRO A 293 1.71 -37.74 -15.32
C PRO A 293 0.48 -36.97 -15.82
N PRO A 294 0.39 -36.68 -17.14
CA PRO A 294 -0.70 -35.89 -17.68
C PRO A 294 -2.04 -36.52 -17.27
N GLY A 295 -2.79 -35.81 -16.42
CA GLY A 295 -4.11 -36.25 -15.93
C GLY A 295 -4.24 -36.51 -14.43
N ALA A 296 -3.21 -36.32 -13.58
CA ALA A 296 -3.40 -36.42 -12.13
C ALA A 296 -4.28 -35.26 -11.61
N SER A 297 -5.49 -35.57 -11.16
CA SER A 297 -6.40 -34.57 -10.59
C SER A 297 -5.88 -34.06 -9.24
N SER A 298 -6.20 -32.81 -8.88
CA SER A 298 -5.89 -32.22 -7.57
C SER A 298 -6.41 -33.09 -6.41
N THR A 299 -7.55 -33.75 -6.61
CA THR A 299 -8.13 -34.74 -5.70
C THR A 299 -7.21 -35.94 -5.46
N ALA A 300 -6.63 -36.53 -6.52
CA ALA A 300 -5.72 -37.67 -6.39
C ALA A 300 -4.45 -37.25 -5.63
N LEU A 301 -3.90 -36.07 -5.94
CA LEU A 301 -2.71 -35.54 -5.26
C LEU A 301 -2.97 -35.18 -3.79
N LEU A 302 -4.18 -34.73 -3.45
CA LEU A 302 -4.60 -34.53 -2.06
C LEU A 302 -4.64 -35.86 -1.29
N LEU A 303 -5.14 -36.93 -1.90
CA LEU A 303 -5.11 -38.27 -1.30
C LEU A 303 -3.68 -38.79 -1.11
N GLU A 304 -2.79 -38.58 -2.08
CA GLU A 304 -1.36 -38.91 -1.93
C GLU A 304 -0.71 -38.14 -0.77
N CYS A 305 -1.05 -36.85 -0.59
CA CYS A 305 -0.59 -36.07 0.56
C CYS A 305 -1.15 -36.62 1.88
N ALA A 306 -2.41 -37.05 1.90
CA ALA A 306 -3.02 -37.66 3.09
C ALA A 306 -2.34 -38.98 3.46
N ASP A 307 -2.07 -39.82 2.47
CA ASP A 307 -1.36 -41.09 2.65
C ASP A 307 0.08 -40.83 3.16
N ALA A 308 0.78 -39.86 2.61
CA ALA A 308 2.12 -39.48 3.09
C ALA A 308 2.11 -38.94 4.54
N LEU A 309 1.06 -38.21 4.95
CA LEU A 309 0.85 -37.77 6.34
C LEU A 309 0.60 -38.95 7.30
N ASP A 310 0.03 -40.04 6.79
CA ASP A 310 -0.22 -41.27 7.53
C ASP A 310 1.00 -42.23 7.51
N GLY A 311 2.11 -41.80 6.87
CA GLY A 311 3.39 -42.51 6.83
C GLY A 311 3.59 -43.39 5.60
N THR A 312 2.64 -43.40 4.66
CA THR A 312 2.72 -44.16 3.41
C THR A 312 3.07 -43.22 2.26
N GLY A 313 4.37 -42.94 2.08
CA GLY A 313 4.89 -42.13 0.97
C GLY A 313 5.86 -41.03 1.40
N ASP A 314 6.36 -40.28 0.42
CA ASP A 314 7.19 -39.10 0.67
C ASP A 314 6.34 -37.82 0.68
N LEU A 315 6.19 -37.25 1.88
CA LEU A 315 5.41 -36.03 2.10
C LEU A 315 5.95 -34.83 1.30
N GLU A 316 7.27 -34.75 1.08
CA GLU A 316 7.86 -33.61 0.37
C GLU A 316 7.55 -33.68 -1.13
N ASP A 317 7.70 -34.86 -1.74
CA ASP A 317 7.33 -35.10 -3.13
C ASP A 317 5.83 -34.90 -3.37
N ALA A 318 4.97 -35.48 -2.53
CA ALA A 318 3.52 -35.34 -2.64
C ALA A 318 3.08 -33.86 -2.51
N THR A 319 3.66 -33.13 -1.55
CA THR A 319 3.39 -31.69 -1.37
C THR A 319 3.84 -30.88 -2.58
N ALA A 320 5.01 -31.18 -3.15
CA ALA A 320 5.54 -30.49 -4.33
C ALA A 320 4.66 -30.72 -5.56
N ARG A 321 4.22 -31.96 -5.79
CA ARG A 321 3.31 -32.31 -6.90
C ARG A 321 1.94 -31.65 -6.75
N LEU A 322 1.38 -31.59 -5.54
CA LEU A 322 0.15 -30.85 -5.27
C LEU A 322 0.34 -29.34 -5.51
N ALA A 323 1.48 -28.76 -5.10
CA ALA A 323 1.79 -27.35 -5.36
C ALA A 323 1.81 -27.03 -6.85
N GLN A 324 2.41 -27.90 -7.67
CA GLN A 324 2.46 -27.74 -9.12
C GLN A 324 1.08 -27.89 -9.79
N ALA A 325 0.27 -28.85 -9.35
CA ALA A 325 -1.08 -29.02 -9.89
C ALA A 325 -2.01 -27.84 -9.53
N THR A 326 -1.68 -27.09 -8.48
CA THR A 326 -2.47 -25.95 -8.00
C THR A 326 -1.87 -24.60 -8.40
N SER A 327 -0.64 -24.57 -8.95
CA SER A 327 0.00 -23.38 -9.52
C SER A 327 -0.67 -22.98 -10.83
N GLY A 328 -1.77 -22.24 -10.74
CA GLY A 328 -2.53 -21.75 -11.89
C GLY A 328 -4.04 -21.78 -11.72
N VAL A 329 -4.55 -22.46 -10.69
CA VAL A 329 -6.00 -22.57 -10.43
C VAL A 329 -6.33 -21.92 -9.08
N PRO A 330 -6.66 -20.62 -9.02
CA PRO A 330 -7.52 -20.10 -7.97
C PRO A 330 -8.97 -20.24 -8.46
N GLY A 331 -9.40 -21.48 -8.72
CA GLY A 331 -10.80 -21.81 -8.98
C GLY A 331 -11.59 -21.76 -7.68
N ASP A 332 -12.89 -21.54 -7.78
CA ASP A 332 -13.82 -21.55 -6.65
C ASP A 332 -13.61 -22.78 -5.74
N THR A 333 -13.94 -22.64 -4.45
CA THR A 333 -13.81 -23.71 -3.46
C THR A 333 -14.45 -24.99 -3.98
N ASP A 334 -13.64 -26.04 -4.22
CA ASP A 334 -14.15 -27.37 -4.54
C ASP A 334 -14.61 -28.03 -3.24
N PRO A 335 -15.93 -28.27 -3.04
CA PRO A 335 -16.44 -28.89 -1.82
C PRO A 335 -15.78 -30.24 -1.51
N HIS A 336 -15.32 -30.95 -2.55
CA HIS A 336 -14.68 -32.25 -2.41
C HIS A 336 -13.26 -32.14 -1.81
N HIS A 337 -12.54 -31.05 -2.05
CA HIS A 337 -11.23 -30.83 -1.40
C HIS A 337 -11.39 -30.66 0.10
N TRP A 338 -12.39 -29.87 0.54
CA TRP A 338 -12.68 -29.73 1.97
C TRP A 338 -13.08 -31.06 2.61
N GLU A 339 -13.91 -31.86 1.95
CA GLU A 339 -14.31 -33.18 2.44
C GLU A 339 -13.09 -34.09 2.67
N ILE A 340 -12.15 -34.15 1.73
CA ILE A 340 -10.92 -34.94 1.88
C ILE A 340 -10.05 -34.40 3.01
N ILE A 341 -9.79 -33.09 3.02
CA ILE A 341 -8.92 -32.43 4.02
C ILE A 341 -9.46 -32.67 5.43
N SER A 342 -10.77 -32.53 5.62
CA SER A 342 -11.43 -32.70 6.92
C SER A 342 -11.54 -34.17 7.32
N SER A 343 -11.99 -35.06 6.43
CA SER A 343 -12.17 -36.50 6.73
C SER A 343 -10.85 -37.21 7.02
N ARG A 344 -9.79 -36.89 6.27
CA ARG A 344 -8.43 -37.43 6.48
C ARG A 344 -7.66 -36.68 7.58
N ARG A 345 -8.29 -35.72 8.27
CA ARG A 345 -7.69 -34.92 9.36
C ARG A 345 -6.33 -34.33 8.98
N MET A 346 -6.22 -33.81 7.76
CA MET A 346 -4.93 -33.36 7.21
C MET A 346 -4.40 -32.12 7.95
N LEU A 347 -5.28 -31.31 8.55
CA LEU A 347 -4.93 -30.11 9.32
C LEU A 347 -4.67 -30.38 10.82
N ALA A 348 -4.88 -31.61 11.29
CA ALA A 348 -4.68 -31.97 12.70
C ALA A 348 -3.19 -31.93 13.10
N PRO A 349 -2.86 -31.72 14.39
CA PRO A 349 -1.48 -31.71 14.86
C PRO A 349 -0.81 -33.07 14.63
N ARG A 350 0.38 -33.06 14.01
CA ARG A 350 1.19 -34.26 13.74
C ARG A 350 2.56 -34.12 14.44
N PRO A 351 2.68 -34.46 15.74
CA PRO A 351 3.91 -34.22 16.51
C PRO A 351 5.12 -35.02 16.02
N ALA A 352 4.90 -36.13 15.29
CA ALA A 352 5.95 -36.92 14.67
C ALA A 352 6.58 -36.26 13.43
N ILE A 353 5.93 -35.26 12.84
CA ILE A 353 6.39 -34.59 11.62
C ILE A 353 6.92 -33.19 11.98
N PRO A 354 8.16 -32.85 11.62
CA PRO A 354 8.71 -31.52 11.90
C PRO A 354 7.86 -30.39 11.29
N ALA A 355 7.65 -29.31 12.06
CA ALA A 355 6.87 -28.14 11.64
C ALA A 355 7.28 -27.58 10.26
N LYS A 356 8.59 -27.62 9.95
CA LYS A 356 9.15 -27.17 8.67
C LYS A 356 8.61 -27.94 7.45
N ARG A 357 8.21 -29.21 7.63
CA ARG A 357 7.63 -30.05 6.56
C ARG A 357 6.11 -29.86 6.46
N LEU A 358 5.43 -29.61 7.59
CA LEU A 358 3.99 -29.39 7.62
C LEU A 358 3.58 -28.01 7.08
N ARG A 359 4.41 -26.97 7.31
CA ARG A 359 4.08 -25.60 6.91
C ARG A 359 3.83 -25.43 5.41
N PRO A 360 4.69 -25.92 4.48
CA PRO A 360 4.43 -25.84 3.04
C PRO A 360 3.11 -26.51 2.65
N LEU A 361 2.81 -27.68 3.21
CA LEU A 361 1.57 -28.39 2.96
C LEU A 361 0.35 -27.57 3.43
N TYR A 362 0.36 -27.04 4.65
CA TYR A 362 -0.76 -26.24 5.16
C TYR A 362 -1.01 -24.96 4.36
N ARG A 363 0.04 -24.37 3.77
CA ARG A 363 -0.12 -23.23 2.84
C ARG A 363 -0.88 -23.60 1.57
N LEU A 364 -0.87 -24.86 1.16
CA LEU A 364 -1.64 -25.36 0.03
C LEU A 364 -3.04 -25.82 0.44
N LEU A 365 -3.15 -26.53 1.56
CA LEU A 365 -4.43 -27.07 2.04
C LEU A 365 -5.41 -25.96 2.42
N VAL A 366 -4.95 -24.87 3.02
CA VAL A 366 -5.84 -23.78 3.45
C VAL A 366 -6.56 -23.12 2.26
N PRO A 367 -5.88 -22.69 1.18
CA PRO A 367 -6.55 -22.17 -0.02
C PRO A 367 -7.42 -23.21 -0.72
N LEU A 368 -7.04 -24.49 -0.75
CA LEU A 368 -7.89 -25.54 -1.31
C LEU A 368 -9.17 -25.74 -0.50
N ALA A 369 -9.09 -25.60 0.83
CA ALA A 369 -10.23 -25.67 1.73
C ALA A 369 -11.13 -24.41 1.69
N CYS A 370 -10.55 -23.23 1.51
CA CYS A 370 -11.25 -21.95 1.68
C CYS A 370 -11.53 -21.20 0.38
N GLY A 371 -10.91 -21.59 -0.73
CA GLY A 371 -10.86 -20.78 -1.94
C GLY A 371 -9.98 -19.53 -1.79
N ARG A 372 -10.19 -18.56 -2.69
CA ARG A 372 -9.35 -17.36 -2.85
C ARG A 372 -9.44 -16.37 -1.68
N HIS A 373 -10.57 -16.30 -1.00
CA HIS A 373 -10.84 -15.33 0.06
C HIS A 373 -11.16 -16.05 1.35
N ILE A 374 -10.26 -15.94 2.34
CA ILE A 374 -10.40 -16.63 3.62
C ILE A 374 -11.33 -15.83 4.53
N ARG A 375 -12.53 -16.35 4.75
CA ARG A 375 -13.55 -15.79 5.65
C ARG A 375 -13.42 -16.32 7.07
N ILE A 376 -13.94 -15.57 8.04
CA ILE A 376 -13.91 -15.98 9.46
C ILE A 376 -14.59 -17.33 9.70
N GLY A 377 -15.72 -17.61 9.05
CA GLY A 377 -16.40 -18.90 9.15
C GLY A 377 -15.53 -20.07 8.69
N GLN A 378 -14.72 -19.87 7.65
CA GLN A 378 -13.80 -20.89 7.14
C GLN A 378 -12.61 -21.10 8.08
N VAL A 379 -12.09 -20.03 8.69
CA VAL A 379 -11.04 -20.14 9.73
C VAL A 379 -11.55 -20.93 10.93
N LYS A 380 -12.80 -20.68 11.37
CA LYS A 380 -13.44 -21.46 12.46
C LYS A 380 -13.65 -22.93 12.07
N ASN A 381 -14.01 -23.21 10.82
CA ASN A 381 -14.12 -24.58 10.31
C ASN A 381 -12.75 -25.29 10.31
N ILE A 382 -11.70 -24.60 9.85
CA ILE A 382 -10.31 -25.09 9.91
C ILE A 382 -9.90 -25.40 11.35
N GLU A 383 -10.13 -24.47 12.28
CA GLU A 383 -9.80 -24.66 13.70
C GLU A 383 -10.52 -25.89 14.28
N THR A 384 -11.80 -26.06 13.94
CA THR A 384 -12.60 -27.22 14.37
C THR A 384 -12.04 -28.51 13.78
N ALA A 385 -11.76 -28.54 12.47
CA ALA A 385 -11.22 -29.72 11.78
C ALA A 385 -9.81 -30.09 12.24
N ALA A 386 -8.99 -29.10 12.63
CA ALA A 386 -7.66 -29.30 13.17
C ALA A 386 -7.66 -29.71 14.66
N GLY A 387 -8.79 -29.63 15.36
CA GLY A 387 -8.85 -29.83 16.81
C GLY A 387 -8.19 -28.70 17.60
N GLY A 388 -8.12 -27.50 17.02
CA GLY A 388 -7.44 -26.31 17.55
C GLY A 388 -6.33 -25.81 16.62
N LEU A 389 -6.06 -24.50 16.69
CA LEU A 389 -4.97 -23.87 15.93
C LEU A 389 -3.62 -24.11 16.62
N HIS A 390 -2.80 -24.97 16.04
CA HIS A 390 -1.41 -25.23 16.47
C HIS A 390 -0.40 -24.41 15.65
N GLN A 391 0.85 -24.33 16.13
CA GLN A 391 1.84 -23.37 15.62
C GLN A 391 2.10 -23.47 14.10
N PRO A 392 2.34 -24.66 13.49
CA PRO A 392 2.57 -24.74 12.06
C PRO A 392 1.37 -24.28 11.21
N LEU A 393 0.14 -24.52 11.68
CA LEU A 393 -1.07 -24.06 11.02
C LEU A 393 -1.29 -22.55 11.20
N LEU A 394 -1.00 -22.01 12.39
CA LEU A 394 -1.00 -20.57 12.65
C LEU A 394 0.01 -19.84 11.75
N ASP A 395 1.21 -20.39 11.57
CA ASP A 395 2.23 -19.83 10.67
C ASP A 395 1.73 -19.77 9.22
N ALA A 396 1.11 -20.86 8.74
CA ALA A 396 0.57 -20.92 7.38
C ALA A 396 -0.60 -19.92 7.18
N LEU A 397 -1.54 -19.86 8.12
CA LEU A 397 -2.66 -18.91 8.10
C LEU A 397 -2.16 -17.46 8.16
N TYR A 398 -1.11 -17.18 8.94
CA TYR A 398 -0.51 -15.87 9.01
C TYR A 398 0.15 -15.45 7.68
N GLU A 399 0.80 -16.37 6.98
CA GLU A 399 1.37 -16.10 5.65
C GLU A 399 0.29 -15.80 4.61
N LEU A 400 -0.88 -16.42 4.74
CA LEU A 400 -2.04 -16.22 3.87
C LEU A 400 -2.91 -15.04 4.30
N ARG A 401 -2.55 -14.26 5.33
CA ARG A 401 -3.36 -13.16 5.87
C ARG A 401 -3.78 -12.11 4.84
N ALA A 402 -2.97 -11.88 3.80
CA ALA A 402 -3.29 -10.93 2.74
C ALA A 402 -4.49 -11.38 1.88
N GLN A 403 -4.83 -12.67 1.93
CA GLN A 403 -5.99 -13.27 1.26
C GLN A 403 -7.20 -13.38 2.20
N ALA A 404 -7.02 -13.09 3.50
CA ALA A 404 -8.07 -13.17 4.50
C ALA A 404 -8.84 -11.85 4.61
N GLU A 405 -10.14 -11.95 4.83
CA GLU A 405 -10.97 -10.78 5.16
C GLU A 405 -10.55 -10.17 6.50
N ALA A 406 -10.82 -8.88 6.71
CA ALA A 406 -10.34 -8.14 7.87
C ALA A 406 -10.76 -8.79 9.21
N GLU A 407 -11.98 -9.32 9.32
CA GLU A 407 -12.44 -10.03 10.52
C GLU A 407 -11.63 -11.32 10.79
N ALA A 408 -11.33 -12.09 9.74
CA ALA A 408 -10.48 -13.28 9.85
C ALA A 408 -9.05 -12.91 10.26
N GLN A 409 -8.51 -11.80 9.74
CA GLN A 409 -7.19 -11.30 10.15
C GLN A 409 -7.14 -10.92 11.63
N LEU A 410 -8.18 -10.26 12.16
CA LEU A 410 -8.27 -9.90 13.57
C LEU A 410 -8.35 -11.15 14.47
N TYR A 411 -9.16 -12.12 14.06
CA TYR A 411 -9.29 -13.39 14.77
C TYR A 411 -7.94 -14.12 14.85
N LEU A 412 -7.24 -14.25 13.73
CA LEU A 412 -5.91 -14.87 13.69
C LEU A 412 -4.88 -14.07 14.49
N GLY A 413 -4.89 -12.74 14.39
CA GLY A 413 -4.00 -11.88 15.16
C GLY A 413 -4.13 -12.09 16.67
N ARG A 414 -5.36 -12.24 17.19
CA ARG A 414 -5.62 -12.54 18.60
C ARG A 414 -5.07 -13.90 19.02
N ARG A 415 -5.20 -14.92 18.16
CA ARG A 415 -4.71 -16.29 18.43
C ARG A 415 -3.18 -16.39 18.40
N ILE A 416 -2.53 -15.67 17.50
CA ILE A 416 -1.06 -15.68 17.37
C ILE A 416 -0.40 -14.86 18.48
N GLY A 417 -0.98 -13.71 18.83
CA GLY A 417 -0.56 -12.91 19.98
C GLY A 417 -0.61 -11.40 19.78
N GLY A 418 -0.48 -10.65 20.87
CA GLY A 418 -0.70 -9.21 20.90
C GLY A 418 0.22 -8.37 20.00
N GLY A 419 1.42 -8.87 19.67
CA GLY A 419 2.31 -8.23 18.69
C GLY A 419 1.74 -8.26 17.28
N VAL A 420 1.27 -9.45 16.84
CA VAL A 420 0.67 -9.63 15.52
C VAL A 420 -0.67 -8.92 15.42
N LEU A 421 -1.50 -9.01 16.46
CA LEU A 421 -2.76 -8.28 16.52
C LEU A 421 -2.57 -6.78 16.33
N ARG A 422 -1.56 -6.17 16.99
CA ARG A 422 -1.25 -4.74 16.80
C ARG A 422 -0.87 -4.43 15.36
N ASN A 423 -0.08 -5.28 14.70
CA ASN A 423 0.29 -5.08 13.30
C ASN A 423 -0.92 -5.17 12.36
N VAL A 424 -1.81 -6.15 12.58
CA VAL A 424 -3.07 -6.25 11.81
C VAL A 424 -3.92 -5.01 12.02
N LEU A 425 -4.14 -4.63 13.28
CA LEU A 425 -4.91 -3.44 13.61
C LEU A 425 -4.33 -2.20 12.92
N ASN A 426 -3.02 -1.98 12.96
CA ASN A 426 -2.36 -0.85 12.31
C ASN A 426 -2.44 -0.87 10.77
N GLY A 427 -2.51 -2.06 10.17
CA GLY A 427 -2.64 -2.20 8.72
C GLY A 427 -4.05 -1.96 8.17
N LEU A 428 -5.08 -2.05 9.01
CA LEU A 428 -6.48 -1.83 8.62
C LEU A 428 -6.87 -0.36 8.77
N GLY A 429 -7.56 0.19 7.76
CA GLY A 429 -8.11 1.56 7.81
C GLY A 429 -9.29 1.68 8.78
N ASP A 430 -9.57 2.90 9.27
CA ASP A 430 -10.63 3.15 10.26
C ASP A 430 -12.01 2.73 9.77
N ALA A 431 -12.32 3.01 8.51
CA ALA A 431 -13.59 2.60 7.89
C ALA A 431 -13.76 1.07 7.88
N VAL A 432 -12.69 0.33 7.58
CA VAL A 432 -12.70 -1.15 7.56
C VAL A 432 -12.89 -1.69 8.97
N LEU A 433 -12.21 -1.11 9.96
CA LEU A 433 -12.38 -1.50 11.36
C LEU A 433 -13.84 -1.30 11.83
N VAL A 434 -14.43 -0.13 11.56
CA VAL A 434 -15.83 0.15 11.88
C VAL A 434 -16.76 -0.85 11.20
N GLU A 435 -16.56 -1.12 9.91
CA GLU A 435 -17.36 -2.10 9.16
C GLU A 435 -17.25 -3.51 9.75
N VAL A 436 -16.06 -3.95 10.14
CA VAL A 436 -15.84 -5.23 10.81
C VAL A 436 -16.56 -5.29 12.15
N ALA A 437 -16.49 -4.24 12.97
CA ALA A 437 -17.20 -4.21 14.26
C ALA A 437 -18.73 -4.25 14.08
N LEU A 438 -19.27 -3.62 13.04
CA LEU A 438 -20.71 -3.65 12.75
C LEU A 438 -21.19 -5.06 12.38
N ARG A 439 -20.45 -5.75 11.51
CA ARG A 439 -20.82 -7.08 11.00
C ARG A 439 -20.52 -8.23 11.98
N THR A 440 -19.52 -8.08 12.85
CA THR A 440 -19.02 -9.22 13.63
C THR A 440 -20.04 -9.69 14.67
N GLU A 441 -20.15 -11.01 14.80
CA GLU A 441 -20.94 -11.69 15.82
C GLU A 441 -20.11 -12.05 17.07
N ASP A 442 -18.80 -11.74 17.07
CA ASP A 442 -17.87 -12.03 18.17
C ASP A 442 -17.60 -10.77 19.00
N TRP A 443 -18.15 -10.71 20.22
CA TRP A 443 -17.93 -9.58 21.14
C TRP A 443 -16.45 -9.23 21.30
N PRO A 444 -15.52 -10.16 21.59
CA PRO A 444 -14.14 -9.76 21.79
C PRO A 444 -13.44 -9.27 20.50
N THR A 445 -13.98 -9.53 19.30
CA THR A 445 -13.55 -8.85 18.07
C THR A 445 -14.05 -7.41 18.04
N ALA A 446 -15.32 -7.17 18.36
CA ALA A 446 -15.87 -5.81 18.48
C ALA A 446 -15.14 -4.99 19.55
N ASP A 447 -14.85 -5.57 20.72
CA ASP A 447 -14.12 -4.92 21.81
C ASP A 447 -12.67 -4.59 21.42
N THR A 448 -12.01 -5.50 20.69
CA THR A 448 -10.66 -5.28 20.15
C THR A 448 -10.64 -4.10 19.17
N VAL A 449 -11.63 -4.03 18.26
CA VAL A 449 -11.79 -2.92 17.32
C VAL A 449 -12.04 -1.61 18.07
N HIS A 450 -12.98 -1.61 19.03
CA HIS A 450 -13.26 -0.44 19.86
C HIS A 450 -11.98 0.09 20.51
N GLY A 451 -11.21 -0.77 21.19
CA GLY A 451 -9.97 -0.35 21.83
C GLY A 451 -8.94 0.19 20.85
N ALA A 452 -8.92 -0.30 19.61
CA ALA A 452 -8.04 0.23 18.56
C ALA A 452 -8.47 1.64 18.10
N LEU A 453 -9.76 1.85 17.85
CA LEU A 453 -10.31 3.13 17.43
C LEU A 453 -10.10 4.22 18.51
N VAL A 454 -10.32 3.89 19.78
CA VAL A 454 -10.06 4.81 20.91
C VAL A 454 -8.57 5.20 21.00
N ARG A 455 -7.66 4.24 20.83
CA ARG A 455 -6.21 4.52 20.81
C ARG A 455 -5.81 5.43 19.65
N ARG A 456 -6.41 5.24 18.46
CA ARG A 456 -6.13 6.06 17.27
C ARG A 456 -6.58 7.50 17.44
N GLY A 457 -7.79 7.72 17.95
CA GLY A 457 -8.28 9.08 18.24
C GLY A 457 -7.41 9.83 19.24
N SER A 458 -6.84 9.12 20.22
CA SER A 458 -5.89 9.70 21.18
C SER A 458 -4.58 10.18 20.56
N SER A 459 -4.25 9.78 19.33
CA SER A 459 -3.03 10.17 18.62
C SER A 459 -3.19 11.39 17.69
N GLY A 460 -4.40 11.95 17.58
CA GLY A 460 -4.66 13.20 16.85
C GLY A 460 -5.08 13.04 15.38
N GLN A 461 -5.36 11.82 14.90
CA GLN A 461 -5.89 11.54 13.55
C GLN A 461 -7.42 11.71 13.48
N GLY A 462 -7.94 12.90 13.85
CA GLY A 462 -9.37 13.07 14.17
C GLY A 462 -10.35 12.97 12.99
N ALA A 463 -10.07 13.62 11.86
CA ALA A 463 -11.10 13.84 10.83
C ALA A 463 -11.53 12.56 10.08
N GLU A 464 -10.58 11.70 9.71
CA GLU A 464 -10.88 10.45 9.00
C GLU A 464 -11.61 9.45 9.92
N LEU A 465 -11.12 9.30 11.15
CA LEU A 465 -11.72 8.48 12.19
C LEU A 465 -13.13 8.94 12.53
N ALA A 466 -13.35 10.24 12.73
CA ALA A 466 -14.67 10.81 13.00
C ALA A 466 -15.64 10.52 11.86
N GLY A 467 -15.19 10.67 10.60
CA GLY A 467 -15.98 10.33 9.43
C GLY A 467 -16.37 8.84 9.36
N ALA A 468 -15.44 7.94 9.70
CA ALA A 468 -15.72 6.50 9.76
C ALA A 468 -16.70 6.13 10.88
N LEU A 469 -16.46 6.64 12.10
CA LEU A 469 -17.32 6.39 13.25
C LEU A 469 -18.74 6.92 13.03
N ARG A 470 -18.90 8.13 12.47
CA ARG A 470 -20.21 8.70 12.15
C ARG A 470 -21.01 7.83 11.18
N ARG A 471 -20.37 7.30 10.13
CA ARG A 471 -21.04 6.36 9.19
C ARG A 471 -21.50 5.07 9.87
N GLY A 472 -20.78 4.62 10.89
CA GLY A 472 -21.12 3.46 11.71
C GLY A 472 -21.92 3.78 12.98
N ALA A 473 -22.49 4.98 13.10
CA ALA A 473 -23.21 5.46 14.29
C ALA A 473 -22.44 5.21 15.60
N PHE A 474 -21.12 5.44 15.57
CA PHE A 474 -20.18 5.23 16.68
C PHE A 474 -20.27 3.81 17.29
N LEU A 475 -20.62 2.81 16.47
CA LEU A 475 -20.83 1.42 16.90
C LEU A 475 -21.97 1.24 17.93
N ALA A 476 -22.89 2.21 18.03
CA ALA A 476 -24.02 2.13 18.95
C ALA A 476 -24.88 0.85 18.79
N PRO A 477 -25.20 0.38 17.56
CA PRO A 477 -25.90 -0.89 17.38
C PRO A 477 -25.10 -2.10 17.90
N VAL A 478 -23.77 -2.04 17.83
CA VAL A 478 -22.88 -3.13 18.28
C VAL A 478 -22.92 -3.23 19.80
N PHE A 479 -22.81 -2.11 20.51
CA PHE A 479 -22.91 -2.11 21.97
C PHE A 479 -24.32 -2.43 22.45
N ALA A 480 -25.36 -1.99 21.76
CA ALA A 480 -26.72 -2.39 22.09
C ALA A 480 -26.93 -3.90 21.93
N ARG A 481 -26.29 -4.53 20.93
CA ARG A 481 -26.34 -5.97 20.70
C ARG A 481 -25.59 -6.78 21.76
N PHE A 482 -24.38 -6.38 22.13
CA PHE A 482 -23.51 -7.19 23.00
C PHE A 482 -23.53 -6.79 24.48
N LEU A 483 -24.00 -5.58 24.81
CA LEU A 483 -24.03 -5.03 26.18
C LEU A 483 -25.47 -4.65 26.57
N ASP A 484 -26.46 -5.40 26.10
CA ASP A 484 -27.90 -5.12 26.31
C ASP A 484 -28.27 -4.97 27.80
N ALA A 485 -27.64 -5.77 28.66
CA ALA A 485 -27.84 -5.74 30.11
C ALA A 485 -27.15 -4.58 30.83
N SER A 486 -26.30 -3.79 30.16
CA SER A 486 -25.52 -2.71 30.79
C SER A 486 -25.55 -1.40 29.98
N PRO A 487 -26.64 -0.61 30.10
CA PRO A 487 -26.73 0.71 29.47
C PRO A 487 -25.59 1.66 29.87
N GLN A 488 -25.06 1.50 31.08
CA GLN A 488 -23.93 2.29 31.57
C GLN A 488 -22.64 1.99 30.82
N ASP A 489 -22.35 0.71 30.54
CA ASP A 489 -21.18 0.31 29.77
C ASP A 489 -21.31 0.76 28.31
N GLN A 490 -22.51 0.63 27.72
CA GLN A 490 -22.79 1.16 26.38
C GLN A 490 -22.46 2.66 26.32
N ARG A 491 -23.00 3.45 27.27
CA ARG A 491 -22.77 4.90 27.33
C ARG A 491 -21.29 5.23 27.51
N THR A 492 -20.58 4.49 28.35
CA THR A 492 -19.15 4.71 28.61
C THR A 492 -18.31 4.47 27.35
N ARG A 493 -18.51 3.34 26.67
CA ARG A 493 -17.81 3.00 25.41
C ARG A 493 -18.12 4.00 24.29
N LEU A 494 -19.38 4.43 24.19
CA LEU A 494 -19.80 5.44 23.21
C LEU A 494 -19.16 6.80 23.49
N ALA A 495 -19.06 7.21 24.76
CA ALA A 495 -18.38 8.42 25.15
C ALA A 495 -16.86 8.35 24.84
N GLU A 496 -16.23 7.19 24.96
CA GLU A 496 -14.83 7.00 24.56
C GLU A 496 -14.63 7.18 23.04
N LEU A 497 -15.53 6.64 22.21
CA LEU A 497 -15.47 6.83 20.75
C LEU A 497 -15.78 8.26 20.32
N LEU A 498 -16.74 8.93 20.97
CA LEU A 498 -17.02 10.35 20.73
C LEU A 498 -15.80 11.21 21.06
N ARG A 499 -15.13 10.96 22.19
CA ARG A 499 -13.88 11.64 22.53
C ARG A 499 -12.73 11.30 21.59
N ALA A 500 -12.70 10.08 21.06
CA ALA A 500 -11.72 9.69 20.06
C ALA A 500 -11.93 10.42 18.72
N ALA A 501 -13.18 10.70 18.35
CA ALA A 501 -13.54 11.41 17.12
C ALA A 501 -13.35 12.93 17.22
N TYR A 502 -13.82 13.55 18.31
CA TYR A 502 -13.94 15.01 18.44
C TYR A 502 -12.95 15.61 19.45
N GLY A 503 -12.22 14.79 20.19
CA GLY A 503 -11.25 15.23 21.20
C GLY A 503 -11.77 15.08 22.63
N LYS A 504 -10.92 15.42 23.61
CA LYS A 504 -11.20 15.18 25.04
C LYS A 504 -12.14 16.21 25.68
N GLY A 505 -12.38 17.34 25.01
CA GLY A 505 -13.23 18.42 25.51
C GLY A 505 -14.72 18.09 25.43
N PRO A 506 -15.58 18.99 25.93
CA PRO A 506 -17.02 18.90 25.68
C PRO A 506 -17.32 19.02 24.18
N LEU A 507 -18.39 18.38 23.73
CA LEU A 507 -18.84 18.46 22.34
C LEU A 507 -19.40 19.86 22.04
N GLY A 508 -18.98 20.43 20.91
CA GLY A 508 -19.64 21.59 20.34
C GLY A 508 -21.01 21.24 19.74
N ARG A 509 -21.84 22.26 19.46
CA ARG A 509 -23.17 22.07 18.85
C ARG A 509 -23.09 21.29 17.53
N SER A 510 -22.21 21.72 16.64
CA SER A 510 -21.99 21.05 15.35
C SER A 510 -21.58 19.58 15.51
N GLU A 511 -20.74 19.27 16.49
CA GLU A 511 -20.25 17.90 16.71
C GLU A 511 -21.35 16.99 17.28
N ALA A 512 -22.17 17.53 18.19
CA ALA A 512 -23.33 16.83 18.74
C ALA A 512 -24.40 16.57 17.67
N GLU A 513 -24.71 17.57 16.84
CA GLU A 513 -25.63 17.43 15.70
C GLU A 513 -25.09 16.43 14.67
N GLU A 514 -23.80 16.48 14.33
CA GLU A 514 -23.17 15.50 13.44
C GLU A 514 -23.21 14.07 13.98
N ALA A 515 -23.01 13.90 15.28
CA ALA A 515 -23.03 12.59 15.92
C ALA A 515 -24.42 11.93 15.87
N LEU A 516 -25.48 12.74 15.93
CA LEU A 516 -26.87 12.28 15.93
C LEU A 516 -27.49 12.22 14.51
N GLY A 517 -27.07 13.12 13.62
CA GLY A 517 -27.70 13.32 12.31
C GLY A 517 -27.23 12.36 11.21
N GLY A 518 -26.11 11.66 11.39
CA GLY A 518 -25.52 10.81 10.33
C GLY A 518 -26.38 9.60 9.92
N ARG A 519 -26.92 8.88 10.91
CA ARG A 519 -27.76 7.67 10.73
C ARG A 519 -28.79 7.60 11.86
N PRO A 520 -29.88 8.40 11.80
CA PRO A 520 -30.84 8.51 12.90
C PRO A 520 -31.57 7.19 13.18
N ASP A 521 -31.61 6.28 12.21
CA ASP A 521 -32.13 4.92 12.33
C ASP A 521 -31.28 4.00 13.24
N LEU A 522 -30.01 4.36 13.44
CA LEU A 522 -29.05 3.58 14.23
C LEU A 522 -28.71 4.23 15.58
N VAL A 523 -29.29 5.40 15.88
CA VAL A 523 -29.07 6.09 17.16
C VAL A 523 -29.80 5.36 18.28
N THR A 524 -29.03 4.82 19.23
CA THR A 524 -29.56 4.15 20.41
C THR A 524 -29.75 5.13 21.57
N PRO A 525 -30.61 4.82 22.57
CA PRO A 525 -30.72 5.65 23.78
C PRO A 525 -29.39 5.88 24.50
N ALA A 526 -28.47 4.89 24.45
CA ALA A 526 -27.15 5.00 25.04
C ALA A 526 -26.26 6.01 24.28
N LEU A 527 -26.35 6.07 22.94
CA LEU A 527 -25.63 7.08 22.15
C LEU A 527 -26.16 8.48 22.45
N LEU A 528 -27.49 8.63 22.51
CA LEU A 528 -28.10 9.90 22.88
C LEU A 528 -27.64 10.35 24.28
N GLY A 529 -27.68 9.44 25.25
CA GLY A 529 -27.20 9.71 26.60
C GLY A 529 -25.71 10.04 26.66
N ALA A 530 -24.88 9.44 25.79
CA ALA A 530 -23.45 9.75 25.70
C ALA A 530 -23.20 11.14 25.10
N VAL A 531 -23.90 11.51 24.03
CA VAL A 531 -23.80 12.85 23.40
C VAL A 531 -24.24 13.93 24.38
N LEU A 532 -25.40 13.77 25.02
CA LEU A 532 -25.91 14.74 26.00
C LEU A 532 -25.03 14.85 27.25
N ALA A 533 -24.37 13.76 27.66
CA ALA A 533 -23.44 13.80 28.79
C ALA A 533 -22.11 14.51 28.45
N LEU A 534 -21.75 14.60 27.17
CA LEU A 534 -20.53 15.29 26.72
C LEU A 534 -20.81 16.72 26.20
N TYR A 535 -22.07 17.08 26.01
CA TYR A 535 -22.47 18.39 25.52
C TYR A 535 -22.83 19.33 26.67
N GLU A 536 -22.12 20.45 26.80
CA GLU A 536 -22.29 21.42 27.91
C GLU A 536 -23.08 22.68 27.50
N GLY A 537 -23.61 22.74 26.27
CA GLY A 537 -24.35 23.90 25.78
C GLY A 537 -25.73 24.07 26.45
N PRO A 538 -26.19 25.31 26.70
CA PRO A 538 -27.51 25.57 27.30
C PRO A 538 -28.67 25.15 26.38
N ASP A 539 -28.40 24.98 25.09
CA ASP A 539 -29.31 24.60 24.00
C ASP A 539 -29.34 23.09 23.73
N ALA A 540 -29.02 22.25 24.71
CA ALA A 540 -29.02 20.78 24.58
C ALA A 540 -30.36 20.21 24.07
N ARG A 541 -31.46 20.89 24.42
CA ARG A 541 -32.79 20.55 23.91
C ARG A 541 -32.89 20.79 22.40
N ASP A 542 -32.38 21.92 21.91
CA ASP A 542 -32.45 22.27 20.50
C ASP A 542 -31.58 21.30 19.68
N VAL A 543 -30.40 20.93 20.20
CA VAL A 543 -29.55 19.88 19.61
C VAL A 543 -30.29 18.54 19.50
N LEU A 544 -31.06 18.15 20.52
CA LEU A 544 -31.88 16.93 20.46
C LEU A 544 -32.99 17.03 19.40
N VAL A 545 -33.66 18.18 19.34
CA VAL A 545 -34.78 18.42 18.42
C VAL A 545 -34.29 18.49 16.97
N ASP A 546 -33.26 19.28 16.70
CA ASP A 546 -32.73 19.57 15.38
C ASP A 546 -31.84 18.43 14.88
N GLY A 547 -30.95 17.92 15.73
CA GLY A 547 -29.95 16.91 15.37
C GLY A 547 -30.46 15.46 15.35
N TYR A 548 -31.54 15.15 16.08
CA TYR A 548 -32.06 13.78 16.17
C TYR A 548 -33.54 13.65 15.78
N LEU A 549 -34.44 14.35 16.48
CA LEU A 549 -35.89 14.15 16.30
C LEU A 549 -36.36 14.55 14.91
N THR A 550 -35.88 15.69 14.39
CA THR A 550 -36.27 16.17 13.06
C THR A 550 -35.84 15.20 11.94
N PRO A 551 -34.56 14.75 11.86
CA PRO A 551 -34.15 13.71 10.91
C PRO A 551 -34.88 12.38 11.07
N LEU A 552 -35.15 11.94 12.31
CA LEU A 552 -35.86 10.70 12.58
C LEU A 552 -37.30 10.73 12.02
N LEU A 553 -38.05 11.81 12.29
CA LEU A 553 -39.42 11.97 11.81
C LEU A 553 -39.46 12.08 10.27
N ALA A 554 -38.48 12.76 9.67
CA ALA A 554 -38.34 12.84 8.22
C ALA A 554 -38.11 11.45 7.60
N ASN A 555 -37.22 10.64 8.18
CA ASN A 555 -36.92 9.30 7.69
C ASN A 555 -38.06 8.30 7.92
N ALA A 556 -38.91 8.52 8.93
CA ALA A 556 -40.11 7.72 9.16
C ALA A 556 -41.22 7.96 8.11
N GLY A 557 -41.00 8.85 7.13
CA GLY A 557 -41.99 9.16 6.09
C GLY A 557 -43.23 9.89 6.62
N LEU A 558 -43.14 10.48 7.83
CA LEU A 558 -44.21 11.29 8.36
C LEU A 558 -44.27 12.58 7.53
N GLY A 559 -45.37 12.77 6.80
CA GLY A 559 -45.56 13.97 5.96
C GLY A 559 -45.29 15.25 6.74
N LYS A 560 -44.81 16.29 6.04
CA LYS A 560 -44.33 17.56 6.62
C LYS A 560 -45.25 18.11 7.72
N ASP A 561 -46.57 18.09 7.49
CA ASP A 561 -47.56 18.58 8.44
C ASP A 561 -47.62 17.78 9.75
N THR A 562 -47.46 16.46 9.70
CA THR A 562 -47.50 15.61 10.89
C THR A 562 -46.21 15.73 11.69
N GLY A 563 -45.06 15.76 11.02
CA GLY A 563 -43.77 16.03 11.65
C GLY A 563 -43.75 17.37 12.38
N SER A 564 -44.18 18.44 11.70
CA SER A 564 -44.25 19.79 12.30
C SER A 564 -45.17 19.87 13.51
N ARG A 565 -46.31 19.15 13.50
CA ARG A 565 -47.21 19.09 14.67
C ARG A 565 -46.59 18.37 15.86
N ILE A 566 -45.82 17.31 15.64
CA ILE A 566 -45.13 16.57 16.70
C ILE A 566 -44.04 17.48 17.30
N LEU A 567 -43.22 18.10 16.46
CA LEU A 567 -42.15 19.01 16.90
C LEU A 567 -42.70 20.22 17.67
N ALA A 568 -43.81 20.82 17.22
CA ALA A 568 -44.46 21.94 17.90
C ALA A 568 -44.97 21.59 19.31
N ARG A 569 -45.28 20.31 19.58
CA ARG A 569 -45.68 19.83 20.92
C ARG A 569 -44.48 19.52 21.83
N ILE A 570 -43.31 19.25 21.24
CA ILE A 570 -42.06 18.99 21.96
C ILE A 570 -41.28 20.28 22.21
N ALA A 571 -41.58 21.39 21.51
CA ALA A 571 -40.98 22.71 21.75
C ALA A 571 -41.33 23.26 23.15
N PRO A 572 -40.46 24.09 23.76
CA PRO A 572 -40.81 24.78 25.00
C PRO A 572 -42.08 25.61 24.79
N PRO A 573 -42.96 25.73 25.80
CA PRO A 573 -43.96 26.80 25.74
C PRO A 573 -43.22 28.12 25.52
N PRO A 574 -43.70 29.01 24.63
CA PRO A 574 -43.05 30.28 24.37
C PRO A 574 -42.80 30.99 25.69
N GLU A 575 -41.60 31.55 25.88
CA GLU A 575 -41.30 32.33 27.08
C GLU A 575 -42.43 33.34 27.28
N PRO A 576 -43.01 33.43 28.50
CA PRO A 576 -44.10 34.35 28.74
C PRO A 576 -43.63 35.74 28.36
N VAL A 577 -44.31 36.31 27.34
CA VAL A 577 -44.03 37.66 26.84
C VAL A 577 -43.91 38.57 28.07
N PRO A 578 -42.76 39.24 28.29
CA PRO A 578 -42.59 40.10 29.45
C PRO A 578 -43.75 41.09 29.45
N ALA A 579 -44.53 41.08 30.52
CA ALA A 579 -45.75 41.87 30.63
C ALA A 579 -45.46 43.32 30.20
N PRO A 580 -46.29 43.93 29.34
CA PRO A 580 -46.01 45.26 28.82
C PRO A 580 -45.71 46.20 29.97
N GLN A 581 -44.48 46.72 30.00
CA GLN A 581 -44.05 47.73 30.96
C GLN A 581 -45.03 48.89 30.84
N GLN A 582 -45.83 49.11 31.89
CA GLN A 582 -46.73 50.25 31.98
C GLN A 582 -45.89 51.52 31.82
N GLN A 583 -46.10 52.27 30.73
CA GLN A 583 -45.46 53.56 30.51
C GLN A 583 -45.87 54.52 31.64
N PRO A 584 -44.91 55.05 32.43
CA PRO A 584 -45.21 56.12 33.37
C PRO A 584 -45.44 57.44 32.62
N THR A 585 -46.55 58.09 32.96
CA THR A 585 -46.97 59.43 32.53
C THR A 585 -45.87 60.48 32.77
N PRO A 586 -45.63 61.44 31.85
CA PRO A 586 -44.54 62.40 32.00
C PRO A 586 -44.92 63.58 32.92
N PRO A 587 -44.03 64.02 33.83
CA PRO A 587 -44.09 65.37 34.40
C PRO A 587 -43.25 66.38 33.58
N PRO A 588 -43.48 67.69 33.77
CA PRO A 588 -43.21 68.74 32.79
C PRO A 588 -41.76 69.28 32.81
N ARG A 589 -41.39 69.89 31.68
CA ARG A 589 -40.12 70.59 31.40
C ARG A 589 -39.93 71.85 32.27
N LEU A 590 -38.69 72.06 32.75
CA LEU A 590 -38.05 73.35 33.07
C LEU A 590 -36.52 73.13 32.90
N ILE A 591 -35.91 73.56 31.79
CA ILE A 591 -35.19 74.83 31.53
C ILE A 591 -33.83 74.96 32.27
N MET A 592 -32.76 74.91 31.45
CA MET A 592 -31.43 75.60 31.50
C MET A 592 -30.61 75.57 32.81
N GLU A 593 -29.27 75.47 32.83
CA GLU A 593 -28.26 76.21 32.06
C GLU A 593 -26.82 75.65 32.30
N VAL A 594 -25.98 75.62 31.23
CA VAL A 594 -24.52 75.95 31.08
C VAL A 594 -23.52 75.60 32.22
N GLY A 595 -22.30 75.05 32.00
CA GLY A 595 -21.47 74.80 30.83
C GLY A 595 -20.00 74.36 31.19
N ALA A 596 -19.12 74.39 30.18
CA ALA A 596 -17.66 74.12 30.14
C ALA A 596 -17.24 72.63 30.31
N GLY A 597 -16.32 71.99 29.57
CA GLY A 597 -15.27 72.33 28.59
C GLY A 597 -14.21 71.18 28.66
N PRO A 598 -13.49 70.79 27.58
CA PRO A 598 -12.95 69.43 27.41
C PRO A 598 -11.47 69.24 27.79
N GLN A 599 -11.02 68.00 28.05
CA GLN A 599 -9.59 67.64 28.11
C GLN A 599 -9.29 66.22 27.56
N GLU A 600 -8.33 66.15 26.64
CA GLU A 600 -7.68 64.96 26.07
C GLU A 600 -6.68 64.29 27.03
N PRO A 601 -6.31 63.00 26.81
CA PRO A 601 -5.17 62.36 27.47
C PRO A 601 -3.86 62.31 26.62
N PRO A 602 -2.67 62.12 27.25
CA PRO A 602 -1.34 62.35 26.64
C PRO A 602 -0.63 61.08 26.08
N PRO A 603 0.56 61.24 25.44
CA PRO A 603 1.11 60.33 24.42
C PRO A 603 2.21 59.33 24.90
N PRO A 604 2.71 58.42 24.02
CA PRO A 604 3.62 57.32 24.37
C PRO A 604 5.08 57.56 23.93
N ARG A 605 6.06 56.87 24.55
CA ARG A 605 7.49 56.83 24.10
C ARG A 605 8.29 55.60 24.62
N PRO A 606 9.45 55.26 24.02
CA PRO A 606 9.72 53.89 23.52
C PRO A 606 11.11 53.27 23.83
N ARG A 607 11.30 52.05 23.29
CA ARG A 607 12.51 51.42 22.67
C ARG A 607 13.74 50.95 23.50
N GLY A 608 14.21 49.76 23.09
CA GLY A 608 15.62 49.31 23.06
C GLY A 608 15.94 48.22 24.09
N GLY A 609 16.67 47.13 23.83
CA GLY A 609 17.42 46.68 22.67
C GLY A 609 18.53 45.70 23.09
N ILE A 610 18.40 44.44 22.67
CA ILE A 610 19.40 43.49 22.13
C ILE A 610 20.70 43.07 22.90
N VAL A 611 20.99 41.76 22.75
CA VAL A 611 22.30 41.03 22.69
C VAL A 611 22.85 40.52 24.04
N SER A 612 23.49 39.35 24.26
CA SER A 612 23.62 37.98 23.68
C SER A 612 24.73 37.26 24.48
N ARG A 613 24.85 35.92 24.31
CA ARG A 613 26.00 35.00 24.58
C ARG A 613 26.19 34.54 26.04
N ALA A 614 26.67 33.33 26.35
CA ALA A 614 26.89 32.06 25.63
C ALA A 614 27.35 30.96 26.63
N ARG A 615 26.97 29.69 26.36
CA ARG A 615 27.74 28.42 26.51
C ARG A 615 28.40 28.02 27.86
N ARG A 616 28.05 26.82 28.39
CA ARG A 616 28.80 25.52 28.31
C ARG A 616 28.32 24.45 29.34
N ILE A 617 28.13 23.22 28.83
CA ILE A 617 28.58 21.89 29.33
C ILE A 617 27.88 21.22 30.55
N LEU A 618 27.47 19.95 30.29
CA LEU A 618 27.00 18.81 31.14
C LEU A 618 28.12 18.27 32.11
N PRO A 619 28.05 17.10 32.83
CA PRO A 619 27.03 16.03 32.97
C PRO A 619 26.85 15.43 34.42
N GLY A 620 25.98 14.41 34.54
CA GLY A 620 25.98 13.35 35.60
C GLY A 620 24.88 13.52 36.65
N GLY A 621 24.20 12.51 37.20
CA GLY A 621 24.26 11.04 37.15
C GLY A 621 23.41 10.51 38.35
N GLY A 622 23.01 9.24 38.35
CA GLY A 622 22.64 8.53 39.58
C GLY A 622 21.17 8.17 39.85
N SER A 623 20.77 7.00 39.36
CA SER A 623 20.19 5.84 40.07
C SER A 623 19.29 5.96 41.33
N ARG A 624 18.18 5.21 41.22
CA ARG A 624 17.57 4.23 42.19
C ARG A 624 16.35 4.63 43.07
N PRO A 625 15.55 3.62 43.49
CA PRO A 625 14.09 3.68 43.69
C PRO A 625 13.69 3.54 45.17
N ASP A 626 12.40 3.54 45.48
CA ASP A 626 11.70 2.76 46.54
C ASP A 626 10.23 3.26 46.64
N GLU A 627 9.23 2.40 46.42
CA GLU A 627 8.51 1.54 47.39
C GLU A 627 7.36 2.23 48.16
N GLY A 628 6.17 1.63 48.03
CA GLY A 628 5.34 1.21 49.16
C GLY A 628 4.64 2.27 50.03
N GLY A 629 3.32 2.42 49.85
CA GLY A 629 2.44 3.06 50.83
C GLY A 629 1.00 2.56 50.71
N ALA A 630 0.61 1.64 51.59
CA ALA A 630 -0.76 1.16 51.78
C ALA A 630 -1.60 2.15 52.63
N PRO A 631 -2.95 2.06 52.62
CA PRO A 631 -3.84 3.15 53.01
C PRO A 631 -4.18 3.18 54.52
N GLN A 632 -4.36 4.38 55.06
CA GLN A 632 -4.92 4.60 56.40
C GLN A 632 -6.46 4.67 56.34
N ASN A 633 -7.11 3.90 57.21
CA ASN A 633 -8.54 3.90 57.47
C ASN A 633 -8.92 5.08 58.38
N GLY A 634 -9.87 5.91 57.93
CA GLY A 634 -10.60 6.89 58.76
C GLY A 634 -12.06 6.46 59.01
N PRO A 635 -12.75 7.04 60.01
CA PRO A 635 -14.04 6.58 60.53
C PRO A 635 -15.24 6.90 59.60
N PRO A 636 -16.39 6.21 59.76
CA PRO A 636 -17.53 6.34 58.86
C PRO A 636 -18.30 7.65 59.05
N ASP A 637 -18.62 8.30 57.93
CA ASP A 637 -19.53 9.45 57.83
C ASP A 637 -21.01 9.05 58.01
N PRO A 638 -21.87 9.98 58.48
CA PRO A 638 -23.29 9.73 58.74
C PRO A 638 -24.09 9.47 57.45
N PRO A 639 -25.25 8.78 57.55
CA PRO A 639 -26.01 8.36 56.37
C PRO A 639 -26.54 9.55 55.56
N PRO A 640 -26.53 9.45 54.22
CA PRO A 640 -26.99 10.53 53.34
C PRO A 640 -28.51 10.72 53.43
N PRO A 641 -29.01 11.95 53.22
CA PRO A 641 -30.44 12.21 53.11
C PRO A 641 -31.05 11.48 51.90
N PRO A 642 -32.36 11.18 51.92
CA PRO A 642 -33.00 10.41 50.86
C PRO A 642 -32.88 11.09 49.49
N PRO A 643 -32.80 10.31 48.40
CA PRO A 643 -32.51 10.82 47.07
C PRO A 643 -33.62 11.78 46.63
N ARG A 644 -33.25 13.03 46.38
CA ARG A 644 -34.05 13.93 45.55
C ARG A 644 -33.83 13.49 44.11
N PHE A 645 -34.87 12.93 43.49
CA PHE A 645 -34.86 12.64 42.06
C PHE A 645 -34.54 13.93 41.30
N GLY A 646 -33.38 13.94 40.64
CA GLY A 646 -32.96 15.05 39.79
C GLY A 646 -33.90 15.20 38.61
N PHE A 647 -34.17 16.44 38.21
CA PHE A 647 -35.04 16.81 37.09
C PHE A 647 -34.73 16.04 35.80
N THR A 648 -33.47 15.63 35.61
CA THR A 648 -32.99 14.82 34.48
C THR A 648 -33.53 13.39 34.43
N GLU A 649 -33.72 12.71 35.57
CA GLU A 649 -34.26 11.34 35.58
C GLU A 649 -35.77 11.33 35.28
N ALA A 650 -36.51 12.35 35.74
CA ALA A 650 -37.93 12.51 35.42
C ALA A 650 -38.17 12.80 33.94
N VAL A 651 -37.28 13.60 33.31
CA VAL A 651 -37.34 13.89 31.87
C VAL A 651 -37.00 12.64 31.04
N LEU A 652 -36.02 11.85 31.45
CA LEU A 652 -35.68 10.58 30.79
C LEU A 652 -36.82 9.55 30.88
N ALA A 653 -37.47 9.42 32.05
CA ALA A 653 -38.61 8.53 32.24
C ALA A 653 -39.82 8.94 31.38
N LEU A 654 -40.12 10.25 31.31
CA LEU A 654 -41.21 10.78 30.48
C LEU A 654 -40.92 10.59 28.99
N PHE A 655 -39.68 10.81 28.55
CA PHE A 655 -39.26 10.58 27.17
C PHE A 655 -39.36 9.11 26.77
N PHE A 656 -38.96 8.18 27.65
CA PHE A 656 -39.08 6.75 27.42
C PHE A 656 -40.54 6.31 27.24
N LEU A 657 -41.46 6.90 28.02
CA LEU A 657 -42.89 6.68 27.91
C LEU A 657 -43.47 7.16 26.57
N ILE A 658 -43.01 8.33 26.09
CA ILE A 658 -43.43 8.88 24.79
C ILE A 658 -42.93 8.01 23.63
N VAL A 659 -41.67 7.56 23.67
CA VAL A 659 -41.09 6.69 22.64
C VAL A 659 -41.81 5.34 22.61
N LEU A 660 -42.07 4.74 23.77
CA LEU A 660 -42.83 3.49 23.88
C LEU A 660 -44.24 3.63 23.30
N MET A 661 -44.92 4.75 23.57
CA MET A 661 -46.25 5.02 23.03
C MET A 661 -46.25 5.18 21.50
N LEU A 662 -45.21 5.81 20.93
CA LEU A 662 -45.04 5.96 19.48
C LEU A 662 -44.78 4.62 18.79
N ILE A 663 -43.99 3.73 19.40
CA ILE A 663 -43.75 2.37 18.89
C ILE A 663 -45.05 1.54 18.90
N LEU A 664 -45.83 1.63 19.98
CA LEU A 664 -47.13 0.96 20.09
C LEU A 664 -48.14 1.46 19.04
N LEU A 665 -48.18 2.77 18.79
CA LEU A 665 -49.01 3.38 17.74
C LEU A 665 -48.60 2.94 16.32
N ALA A 666 -47.30 2.77 16.08
CA ALA A 666 -46.80 2.29 14.79
C ALA A 666 -47.17 0.81 14.56
N LEU A 667 -47.05 -0.04 15.59
CA LEU A 667 -47.42 -1.47 15.52
C LEU A 667 -48.93 -1.68 15.33
N LEU A 668 -49.77 -0.84 15.95
CA LEU A 668 -51.23 -0.87 15.79
C LEU A 668 -51.69 -0.46 14.38
N ARG A 669 -50.89 0.30 13.63
CA ARG A 669 -51.21 0.68 12.24
C ARG A 669 -50.83 -0.39 11.21
N VAL A 670 -49.90 -1.30 11.53
CA VAL A 670 -49.49 -2.39 10.61
C VAL A 670 -50.45 -3.58 10.66
N THR A 671 -51.32 -3.65 11.68
CA THR A 671 -52.25 -4.78 11.91
C THR A 671 -53.72 -4.47 11.60
N SER A 672 -54.03 -3.29 11.06
CA SER A 672 -55.36 -3.00 10.50
C SER A 672 -55.31 -3.20 8.98
N PRO A 673 -56.14 -4.09 8.40
CA PRO A 673 -56.10 -4.45 6.98
C PRO A 673 -56.46 -3.30 6.03
#